data_AF-A0A6P8G497-F1
#
_entry.id   AF-A0A6P8G497-F1
#
_cell.length_a   1.000
_cell.length_b   1.000
_cell.length_c   1.000
_cell.angle_alpha   90.00
_cell.angle_beta   90.00
_cell.angle_gamma   90.00
#
_symmetry.space_group_name_H-M   'P 1'
#
loop_
_entity.id
_entity.type
_entity.pdbx_description
1 polymer ?
#
loop_
_entity_poly.entity_id
_entity_poly.type
_entity_poly.pdbx_seq_one_letter_code
_entity_poly.pdbx_strand_id
1 'polypeptide(L)'
;MSSLGEMCSAGERRDAATQDHDLNTLISSTQWLRHYGLKQSKLSLSEILANISFKHSEDYVHTLGKSVSSQYGCGMFPQFTIHGTIYNLIASQHELEEICTRLESKGNLYQHRLNWLMTGSRQLFGVIQEKSVTVVVDLGSSSLITHHQQAKRTLNQVIREQVSQIDSFNIIGSGAHVNAWRQKAVDTNEKHLRSATDWLSALEPEASCQINTANALLKAMEDTMTEAVYLFVVGDFADNITDVLRMRLDGNGCPVHTVSFNAKAEKTILALKHVSFLTAGRFHAFAEISIFVDELCDSSGNKAGCEASEFSTELPGGVPPGCGVREDVYLVWREKEEALQIKNQIQGILTELFPPESKSEADSWCGCASEACLSSRQWLEEFGLKAQKLTIYDALASCAFRHSDGVVDMKSTPDKSLQSDAETGKKLINAKYCSRFVHMRWKDGSVVHVYVTAEECRQYEEKMLKALGALQRRMEWLRGGSRALFGNVLEDRVYLLLDTSESMRRHLPWLKEKAYQLIEEQLCQKQKVNMLGFGTHVTPWRDKLTEVSSQLLVSAQHWIDKLQGGGSTNTLGALAWALGDEGTQAVYLLTDGRPDQPAKDILEQVRRWSPVPVHTISFNCDDHDANSFLYGLSQQTGGRFISYFTDAQEEPTPERPYENEDLQLLKTEVEEGQKALENVLGLRAQCILLDTFHHGTSDTNQRPCHGPQLQSLQGGQREQKCKRIKSARCAAQTKSSLLRLLSSSGTTDARAPLHSSTVPKQGWLLPESLELFQSNADKQMQVLHKLGVTLDENRDKKKKKKKRKPKEFLGMSTAEWLKANSLVAKRLTILDAVAPAAIAHDAKYVPMLEKHVYSKVFNEVLHLVHISQGGTQKQTLINPLAVNLEHYKSRLSKVLQVYERRLNLIAWRALPQEEKDKFGGEPVAFREHRGALLDVLERLGWPVAQEELSALEEQIHTGHGFLQQAAELQGVAGQAARDAQSTTNSSHKETLPKNQRENPKRPLDSLRGQKVVARSEASGVYHSGIARKCLPGKRVKVDFSSGACEVVPLCDVLTVGGCGPCPPLAVADYVLVATGTEDLGDHFLPGVVIATPRRLEAADKLFTILKYSNKEVHAVRNKVIKISHTRYQATCFRLRQLQLTRNSNNLFMAKCDWLAESDQ
;
A
#
# COMPACT_ATOMS: atom_id res chain seq x y z
N MET A 1 14.86 -10.43 -44.01
CA MET A 1 15.20 -9.66 -42.80
C MET A 1 13.91 -9.22 -42.14
N SER A 2 13.51 -9.93 -41.10
CA SER A 2 12.27 -9.75 -40.35
C SER A 2 12.44 -10.49 -39.02
N SER A 3 11.67 -10.09 -37.99
CA SER A 3 11.72 -10.63 -36.62
C SER A 3 12.99 -10.32 -35.80
N LEU A 4 12.98 -9.16 -35.13
CA LEU A 4 13.62 -8.92 -33.83
C LEU A 4 12.91 -7.70 -33.22
N GLY A 5 11.91 -7.92 -32.36
CA GLY A 5 11.07 -6.81 -31.87
C GLY A 5 9.92 -7.12 -30.90
N GLU A 6 9.79 -8.34 -30.37
CA GLU A 6 8.79 -8.67 -29.34
C GLU A 6 9.38 -9.58 -28.25
N MET A 7 10.08 -9.00 -27.28
CA MET A 7 10.43 -9.65 -26.00
C MET A 7 10.55 -8.61 -24.88
N CYS A 8 9.42 -8.23 -24.25
CA CYS A 8 9.33 -7.68 -22.87
C CYS A 8 7.87 -7.30 -22.50
N SER A 9 6.96 -8.28 -22.43
CA SER A 9 5.63 -8.09 -21.78
C SER A 9 4.87 -9.39 -21.44
N ALA A 10 5.35 -10.56 -21.86
CA ALA A 10 4.70 -11.85 -21.57
C ALA A 10 5.23 -12.44 -20.26
N GLY A 11 4.58 -12.11 -19.13
CA GLY A 11 5.09 -12.51 -17.82
C GLY A 11 4.13 -12.37 -16.65
N GLU A 12 2.85 -12.76 -16.79
CA GLU A 12 1.99 -13.22 -15.66
C GLU A 12 0.63 -13.74 -16.16
N ARG A 13 0.61 -15.05 -16.48
CA ARG A 13 -0.54 -15.99 -16.53
C ARG A 13 0.02 -17.31 -17.08
N ARG A 14 0.61 -18.11 -16.19
CA ARG A 14 0.91 -19.53 -16.43
C ARG A 14 -0.08 -20.35 -15.62
N ASP A 15 -0.53 -21.47 -16.17
CA ASP A 15 -1.50 -22.33 -15.50
C ASP A 15 -0.91 -22.91 -14.21
N ALA A 16 -1.69 -22.93 -13.12
CA ALA A 16 -1.23 -23.33 -11.78
C ALA A 16 -0.53 -24.70 -11.77
N ALA A 17 -0.98 -25.65 -12.59
CA ALA A 17 -0.38 -26.97 -12.75
C ALA A 17 1.08 -26.94 -13.27
N THR A 18 1.47 -25.93 -14.05
CA THR A 18 2.87 -25.75 -14.48
C THR A 18 3.73 -25.10 -13.39
N GLN A 19 3.11 -24.37 -12.46
CA GLN A 19 3.82 -23.68 -11.38
C GLN A 19 4.27 -24.66 -10.29
N ASP A 20 3.44 -25.65 -9.93
CA ASP A 20 3.81 -26.75 -9.03
C ASP A 20 4.93 -27.64 -9.58
N HIS A 21 4.95 -27.85 -10.90
CA HIS A 21 5.93 -28.76 -11.52
C HIS A 21 7.36 -28.19 -11.49
N ASP A 22 7.50 -26.86 -11.62
CA ASP A 22 8.76 -26.13 -11.45
C ASP A 22 9.19 -26.06 -9.96
N LEU A 23 8.22 -25.89 -9.05
CA LEU A 23 8.46 -25.78 -7.60
C LEU A 23 9.01 -27.05 -6.96
N ASN A 24 8.61 -28.21 -7.48
CA ASN A 24 8.94 -29.54 -6.95
C ASN A 24 10.15 -30.19 -7.65
N THR A 25 10.94 -29.41 -8.39
CA THR A 25 12.13 -29.90 -9.10
C THR A 25 13.25 -30.37 -8.16
N LEU A 26 13.88 -31.50 -8.52
CA LEU A 26 15.05 -32.11 -7.86
C LEU A 26 16.37 -31.34 -8.09
N ILE A 27 16.32 -30.00 -8.02
CA ILE A 27 17.50 -29.13 -8.13
C ILE A 27 17.96 -28.65 -6.76
N SER A 28 19.25 -28.30 -6.65
CA SER A 28 19.81 -27.70 -5.44
C SER A 28 19.09 -26.40 -5.05
N SER A 29 19.01 -26.11 -3.74
CA SER A 29 18.48 -24.81 -3.26
C SER A 29 19.25 -23.61 -3.83
N THR A 30 20.55 -23.75 -4.12
CA THR A 30 21.35 -22.68 -4.73
C THR A 30 20.97 -22.43 -6.19
N GLN A 31 20.70 -23.47 -6.99
CA GLN A 31 20.18 -23.33 -8.36
C GLN A 31 18.74 -22.80 -8.34
N TRP A 32 17.88 -23.34 -7.47
CA TRP A 32 16.49 -22.88 -7.33
C TRP A 32 16.43 -21.38 -6.98
N LEU A 33 17.26 -20.91 -6.04
CA LEU A 33 17.38 -19.48 -5.72
C LEU A 33 17.97 -18.62 -6.85
N ARG A 34 18.71 -19.17 -7.83
CA ARG A 34 19.08 -18.40 -9.03
C ARG A 34 17.89 -18.07 -9.92
N HIS A 35 16.86 -18.92 -9.93
CA HIS A 35 15.62 -18.69 -10.69
C HIS A 35 14.58 -17.90 -9.89
N TYR A 36 14.43 -18.20 -8.59
CA TYR A 36 13.33 -17.68 -7.77
C TYR A 36 13.75 -16.68 -6.67
N GLY A 37 15.05 -16.45 -6.45
CA GLY A 37 15.58 -15.54 -5.42
C GLY A 37 15.26 -14.06 -5.66
N LEU A 38 15.47 -13.25 -4.62
CA LEU A 38 15.05 -11.85 -4.56
C LEU A 38 15.73 -11.00 -5.63
N LYS A 39 17.04 -11.19 -5.81
CA LYS A 39 17.87 -10.50 -6.81
C LYS A 39 17.38 -10.74 -8.23
N GLN A 40 17.06 -11.99 -8.59
CA GLN A 40 16.56 -12.31 -9.94
C GLN A 40 15.20 -11.65 -10.22
N SER A 41 14.36 -11.47 -9.19
CA SER A 41 13.08 -10.76 -9.28
C SER A 41 13.16 -9.24 -9.12
N LYS A 42 14.36 -8.65 -9.00
CA LYS A 42 14.60 -7.22 -8.71
C LYS A 42 13.93 -6.74 -7.40
N LEU A 43 13.83 -7.63 -6.42
CA LEU A 43 13.23 -7.41 -5.11
C LEU A 43 14.28 -7.34 -3.99
N SER A 44 15.57 -7.20 -4.33
CA SER A 44 16.58 -6.86 -3.31
C SER A 44 16.42 -5.42 -2.84
N LEU A 45 16.76 -5.13 -1.58
CA LEU A 45 16.61 -3.80 -0.98
C LEU A 45 17.30 -2.71 -1.82
N SER A 46 18.49 -3.00 -2.36
CA SER A 46 19.24 -2.07 -3.22
C SER A 46 18.54 -1.74 -4.54
N GLU A 47 17.88 -2.71 -5.16
CA GLU A 47 17.18 -2.54 -6.45
C GLU A 47 15.84 -1.86 -6.26
N ILE A 48 15.10 -2.24 -5.19
CA ILE A 48 13.88 -1.55 -4.78
C ILE A 48 14.19 -0.08 -4.53
N LEU A 49 15.17 0.24 -3.68
CA LEU A 49 15.53 1.62 -3.35
C LEU A 49 15.97 2.44 -4.56
N ALA A 50 16.66 1.84 -5.53
CA ALA A 50 17.05 2.52 -6.78
C ALA A 50 15.85 2.87 -7.69
N ASN A 51 14.74 2.13 -7.59
CA ASN A 51 13.51 2.39 -8.35
C ASN A 51 12.55 3.34 -7.62
N ILE A 52 12.36 3.17 -6.30
CA ILE A 52 11.38 3.96 -5.53
C ILE A 52 11.92 5.30 -5.03
N SER A 53 13.24 5.49 -5.01
CA SER A 53 13.86 6.62 -4.32
C SER A 53 15.20 7.04 -4.91
N PHE A 54 15.68 8.21 -4.50
CA PHE A 54 17.05 8.65 -4.74
C PHE A 54 17.67 9.19 -3.45
N LYS A 55 18.97 8.95 -3.29
CA LYS A 55 19.72 9.40 -2.12
C LYS A 55 19.76 10.93 -2.06
N HIS A 56 19.48 11.49 -0.89
CA HIS A 56 19.61 12.94 -0.67
C HIS A 56 21.09 13.35 -0.75
N SER A 57 21.41 14.31 -1.62
CA SER A 57 22.78 14.83 -1.78
C SER A 57 22.96 16.15 -1.04
N GLU A 58 23.98 16.18 -0.18
CA GLU A 58 24.50 17.41 0.44
C GLU A 58 25.84 17.75 -0.20
N ASP A 59 25.98 18.99 -0.68
CA ASP A 59 27.22 19.45 -1.31
C ASP A 59 27.73 20.72 -0.61
N TYR A 60 29.05 20.90 -0.51
CA TYR A 60 29.62 21.97 0.33
C TYR A 60 29.98 23.21 -0.48
N VAL A 61 29.17 24.28 -0.35
CA VAL A 61 29.41 25.53 -1.06
C VAL A 61 30.41 26.40 -0.28
N HIS A 62 31.68 26.26 -0.66
CA HIS A 62 32.81 26.94 -0.03
C HIS A 62 32.64 28.47 0.11
N THR A 63 31.97 29.12 -0.84
CA THR A 63 31.71 30.58 -0.83
C THR A 63 30.76 31.02 0.29
N LEU A 64 29.89 30.13 0.77
CA LEU A 64 28.91 30.40 1.83
C LEU A 64 29.34 29.86 3.21
N GLY A 65 30.42 29.07 3.26
CA GLY A 65 30.91 28.43 4.48
C GLY A 65 29.92 27.42 5.08
N LYS A 66 29.07 26.80 4.26
CA LYS A 66 27.96 25.93 4.67
C LYS A 66 27.85 24.73 3.74
N SER A 67 27.47 23.57 4.29
CA SER A 67 26.84 22.51 3.50
C SER A 67 25.50 23.02 3.00
N VAL A 68 25.23 22.80 1.72
CA VAL A 68 23.99 23.19 1.05
C VAL A 68 23.42 21.90 0.46
N SER A 69 22.37 21.38 1.10
CA SER A 69 21.53 20.36 0.49
C SER A 69 20.88 20.90 -0.78
N SER A 70 20.56 20.01 -1.72
CA SER A 70 19.74 20.37 -2.88
C SER A 70 18.40 20.94 -2.41
N GLN A 71 18.23 22.26 -2.51
CA GLN A 71 16.95 22.92 -2.21
C GLN A 71 15.88 22.65 -3.27
N TYR A 72 16.29 22.20 -4.47
CA TYR A 72 15.36 21.63 -5.44
C TYR A 72 14.71 20.37 -4.85
N GLY A 73 13.42 20.44 -4.55
CA GLY A 73 12.63 19.32 -4.05
C GLY A 73 12.50 19.22 -2.53
N CYS A 74 13.13 20.09 -1.73
CA CYS A 74 12.89 20.12 -0.28
C CYS A 74 11.41 20.41 0.02
N GLY A 75 10.73 19.44 0.63
CA GLY A 75 9.28 19.50 0.87
C GLY A 75 8.39 19.12 -0.33
N MET A 76 8.95 18.72 -1.47
CA MET A 76 8.17 18.17 -2.60
C MET A 76 8.12 16.64 -2.59
N PHE A 77 9.09 15.98 -1.96
CA PHE A 77 9.18 14.52 -1.86
C PHE A 77 9.19 14.10 -0.39
N PRO A 78 8.42 13.07 0.00
CA PRO A 78 8.56 12.44 1.32
C PRO A 78 9.98 11.91 1.54
N GLN A 79 10.48 12.00 2.78
CA GLN A 79 11.85 11.56 3.12
C GLN A 79 11.80 10.46 4.17
N PHE A 80 12.58 9.40 3.98
CA PHE A 80 12.72 8.29 4.91
C PHE A 80 14.20 7.92 5.09
N THR A 81 14.52 7.24 6.19
CA THR A 81 15.90 6.91 6.55
C THR A 81 16.11 5.41 6.67
N ILE A 82 17.02 4.87 5.84
CA ILE A 82 17.48 3.47 5.94
C ILE A 82 18.95 3.45 6.33
N HIS A 83 19.29 2.72 7.39
CA HIS A 83 20.66 2.58 7.92
C HIS A 83 21.42 3.91 8.09
N GLY A 84 20.71 4.98 8.46
CA GLY A 84 21.28 6.33 8.65
C GLY A 84 21.55 7.11 7.36
N THR A 85 21.12 6.63 6.19
CA THR A 85 21.12 7.38 4.93
C THR A 85 19.71 7.87 4.61
N ILE A 86 19.58 9.14 4.27
CA ILE A 86 18.31 9.79 3.89
C ILE A 86 18.04 9.58 2.40
N TYR A 87 16.83 9.14 2.08
CA TYR A 87 16.32 8.95 0.72
C TYR A 87 15.08 9.82 0.51
N ASN A 88 14.95 10.41 -0.69
CA ASN A 88 13.73 11.07 -1.13
C ASN A 88 12.88 10.05 -1.91
N LEU A 89 11.64 9.85 -1.51
CA LEU A 89 10.69 8.93 -2.16
C LEU A 89 10.11 9.56 -3.44
N ILE A 90 10.15 8.81 -4.55
CA ILE A 90 9.44 9.13 -5.79
C ILE A 90 8.16 8.29 -5.93
N ALA A 91 8.19 7.04 -5.46
CA ALA A 91 7.07 6.11 -5.62
C ALA A 91 5.81 6.54 -4.87
N SER A 92 4.66 6.22 -5.45
CA SER A 92 3.33 6.35 -4.87
C SER A 92 3.06 5.28 -3.80
N GLN A 93 2.04 5.51 -2.96
CA GLN A 93 1.58 4.54 -1.96
C GLN A 93 1.25 3.18 -2.61
N HIS A 94 0.54 3.18 -3.75
CA HIS A 94 0.17 1.95 -4.47
C HIS A 94 1.39 1.16 -4.96
N GLU A 95 2.44 1.82 -5.46
CA GLU A 95 3.66 1.15 -5.89
C GLU A 95 4.41 0.50 -4.71
N LEU A 96 4.38 1.12 -3.52
CA LEU A 96 4.94 0.53 -2.31
C LEU A 96 4.10 -0.67 -1.82
N GLU A 97 2.77 -0.59 -1.87
CA GLU A 97 1.85 -1.69 -1.55
C GLU A 97 2.02 -2.87 -2.54
N GLU A 98 2.21 -2.60 -3.83
CA GLU A 98 2.53 -3.60 -4.85
C GLU A 98 3.87 -4.30 -4.56
N ILE A 99 4.89 -3.56 -4.14
CA ILE A 99 6.18 -4.17 -3.73
C ILE A 99 5.99 -5.05 -2.48
N CYS A 100 5.20 -4.62 -1.49
CA CYS A 100 4.87 -5.44 -0.32
C CYS A 100 4.15 -6.75 -0.68
N THR A 101 3.15 -6.71 -1.57
CA THR A 101 2.41 -7.92 -2.01
C THR A 101 3.27 -8.85 -2.85
N ARG A 102 4.19 -8.32 -3.67
CA ARG A 102 5.19 -9.12 -4.41
C ARG A 102 6.21 -9.78 -3.47
N LEU A 103 6.68 -9.09 -2.44
CA LEU A 103 7.56 -9.66 -1.40
C LEU A 103 6.87 -10.74 -0.57
N GLU A 104 5.59 -10.55 -0.24
CA GLU A 104 4.77 -11.55 0.45
C GLU A 104 4.55 -12.80 -0.40
N SER A 105 4.24 -12.62 -1.69
CA SER A 105 4.13 -13.73 -2.65
C SER A 105 5.44 -14.52 -2.75
N LYS A 106 6.59 -13.85 -2.68
CA LYS A 106 7.91 -14.50 -2.57
C LYS A 106 8.12 -15.21 -1.22
N GLY A 107 7.74 -14.59 -0.11
CA GLY A 107 7.78 -15.23 1.21
C GLY A 107 6.99 -16.54 1.27
N ASN A 108 5.80 -16.55 0.65
CA ASN A 108 4.97 -17.75 0.50
C ASN A 108 5.64 -18.79 -0.40
N LEU A 109 6.19 -18.38 -1.56
CA LEU A 109 6.95 -19.26 -2.46
C LEU A 109 8.10 -19.98 -1.74
N TYR A 110 8.85 -19.24 -0.91
CA TYR A 110 9.94 -19.79 -0.10
C TYR A 110 9.42 -20.71 1.01
N GLN A 111 8.27 -20.40 1.63
CA GLN A 111 7.62 -21.30 2.58
C GLN A 111 7.17 -22.62 1.92
N HIS A 112 6.59 -22.58 0.72
CA HIS A 112 6.24 -23.79 -0.03
C HIS A 112 7.48 -24.64 -0.34
N ARG A 113 8.59 -24.03 -0.80
CA ARG A 113 9.84 -24.77 -1.05
C ARG A 113 10.48 -25.32 0.24
N LEU A 114 10.38 -24.62 1.37
CA LEU A 114 10.81 -25.13 2.68
C LEU A 114 9.97 -26.32 3.12
N ASN A 115 8.64 -26.24 3.03
CA ASN A 115 7.74 -27.35 3.34
C ASN A 115 8.06 -28.56 2.45
N TRP A 116 8.33 -28.34 1.16
CA TRP A 116 8.75 -29.39 0.24
C TRP A 116 10.08 -30.03 0.64
N LEU A 117 11.11 -29.26 1.01
CA LEU A 117 12.40 -29.79 1.47
C LEU A 117 12.31 -30.60 2.78
N MET A 118 11.34 -30.26 3.64
CA MET A 118 11.13 -30.86 4.96
C MET A 118 10.13 -32.02 4.99
N THR A 119 9.54 -32.40 3.86
CA THR A 119 8.51 -33.46 3.76
C THR A 119 9.02 -34.72 3.06
N GLY A 120 8.48 -35.87 3.48
CA GLY A 120 8.75 -37.18 2.87
C GLY A 120 10.22 -37.58 2.86
N SER A 121 10.64 -38.30 1.82
CA SER A 121 12.01 -38.80 1.67
C SER A 121 13.08 -37.71 1.67
N ARG A 122 12.73 -36.47 1.32
CA ARG A 122 13.65 -35.32 1.27
C ARG A 122 14.04 -34.80 2.65
N GLN A 123 13.26 -35.09 3.68
CA GLN A 123 13.64 -34.86 5.07
C GLN A 123 14.84 -35.74 5.47
N LEU A 124 14.89 -36.97 4.95
CA LEU A 124 15.88 -37.99 5.25
C LEU A 124 17.13 -37.94 4.36
N PHE A 125 16.95 -38.09 3.04
CA PHE A 125 18.04 -38.20 2.05
C PHE A 125 18.55 -36.84 1.55
N GLY A 126 17.87 -35.75 1.93
CA GLY A 126 17.94 -34.51 1.18
C GLY A 126 17.32 -34.64 -0.21
N VAL A 127 17.62 -33.66 -1.06
CA VAL A 127 17.28 -33.72 -2.50
C VAL A 127 18.36 -34.50 -3.23
N ILE A 128 18.00 -35.58 -3.93
CA ILE A 128 18.88 -36.24 -4.91
C ILE A 128 18.96 -35.31 -6.13
N GLN A 129 20.17 -34.87 -6.49
CA GLN A 129 20.39 -33.88 -7.57
C GLN A 129 21.01 -34.51 -8.82
N GLU A 130 21.48 -35.74 -8.67
CA GLU A 130 22.29 -36.49 -9.61
C GLU A 130 21.38 -37.42 -10.44
N LYS A 131 21.65 -37.54 -11.74
CA LYS A 131 20.82 -38.27 -12.72
C LYS A 131 21.05 -39.77 -12.70
N SER A 132 22.18 -40.22 -12.16
CA SER A 132 22.46 -41.64 -11.93
C SER A 132 23.05 -41.86 -10.55
N VAL A 133 22.39 -42.68 -9.72
CA VAL A 133 22.84 -42.92 -8.35
C VAL A 133 22.84 -44.41 -7.97
N THR A 134 23.83 -44.80 -7.18
CA THR A 134 23.82 -46.11 -6.53
C THR A 134 23.61 -45.95 -5.03
N VAL A 135 22.56 -46.56 -4.49
CA VAL A 135 22.27 -46.54 -3.04
C VAL A 135 22.91 -47.76 -2.39
N VAL A 136 23.90 -47.54 -1.51
CA VAL A 136 24.50 -48.57 -0.67
C VAL A 136 23.76 -48.60 0.67
N VAL A 137 23.17 -49.74 1.01
CA VAL A 137 22.32 -49.92 2.20
C VAL A 137 23.04 -50.80 3.22
N ASP A 138 23.32 -50.24 4.39
CA ASP A 138 23.85 -50.94 5.56
C ASP A 138 22.76 -50.95 6.65
N LEU A 139 22.15 -52.11 6.87
CA LEU A 139 21.05 -52.26 7.85
C LEU A 139 21.56 -52.44 9.29
N GLY A 140 22.86 -52.67 9.48
CA GLY A 140 23.46 -52.90 10.80
C GLY A 140 22.96 -54.16 11.53
N SER A 141 23.41 -54.34 12.77
CA SER A 141 23.03 -55.44 13.66
C SER A 141 21.96 -55.07 14.68
N SER A 142 21.16 -54.03 14.41
CA SER A 142 20.17 -53.50 15.36
C SER A 142 19.17 -54.57 15.79
N SER A 143 19.09 -54.87 17.09
CA SER A 143 18.21 -55.91 17.64
C SER A 143 16.71 -55.61 17.51
N LEU A 144 16.36 -54.39 17.10
CA LEU A 144 14.99 -53.93 16.90
C LEU A 144 14.54 -54.15 15.45
N ILE A 145 13.78 -55.23 15.22
CA ILE A 145 13.14 -55.58 13.94
C ILE A 145 12.32 -54.40 13.37
N THR A 146 11.71 -53.59 14.26
CA THR A 146 10.97 -52.37 13.92
C THR A 146 11.82 -51.36 13.15
N HIS A 147 13.08 -51.13 13.55
CA HIS A 147 13.99 -50.20 12.88
C HIS A 147 14.32 -50.67 11.45
N HIS A 148 14.52 -51.97 11.23
CA HIS A 148 14.78 -52.53 9.90
C HIS A 148 13.55 -52.44 8.98
N GLN A 149 12.34 -52.71 9.50
CA GLN A 149 11.11 -52.53 8.73
C GLN A 149 10.88 -51.06 8.36
N GLN A 150 11.16 -50.13 9.28
CA GLN A 150 11.01 -48.69 9.03
C GLN A 150 12.07 -48.16 8.05
N ALA A 151 13.32 -48.64 8.14
CA ALA A 151 14.37 -48.36 7.17
C ALA A 151 13.97 -48.80 5.74
N LYS A 152 13.46 -50.03 5.59
CA LYS A 152 12.94 -50.53 4.30
C LYS A 152 11.78 -49.69 3.76
N ARG A 153 10.83 -49.30 4.62
CA ARG A 153 9.70 -48.40 4.23
C ARG A 153 10.22 -47.04 3.74
N THR A 154 11.17 -46.45 4.45
CA THR A 154 11.73 -45.14 4.10
C THR A 154 12.53 -45.19 2.81
N LEU A 155 13.33 -46.23 2.59
CA LEU A 155 14.01 -46.47 1.32
C LEU A 155 13.02 -46.70 0.17
N ASN A 156 11.92 -47.43 0.37
CA ASN A 156 10.84 -47.56 -0.61
C ASN A 156 10.18 -46.20 -0.93
N GLN A 157 10.07 -45.30 0.04
CA GLN A 157 9.59 -43.93 -0.16
C GLN A 157 10.59 -43.10 -0.98
N VAL A 158 11.90 -43.21 -0.73
CA VAL A 158 12.96 -42.58 -1.54
C VAL A 158 12.91 -43.07 -2.99
N ILE A 159 12.71 -44.38 -3.20
CA ILE A 159 12.57 -44.97 -4.53
C ILE A 159 11.36 -44.39 -5.28
N ARG A 160 10.20 -44.28 -4.61
CA ARG A 160 8.96 -43.76 -5.21
C ARG A 160 8.97 -42.25 -5.45
N GLU A 161 9.54 -41.47 -4.53
CA GLU A 161 9.47 -40.00 -4.58
C GLU A 161 10.62 -39.34 -5.35
N GLN A 162 11.84 -39.90 -5.30
CA GLN A 162 13.03 -39.25 -5.87
C GLN A 162 13.70 -40.09 -6.97
N VAL A 163 13.93 -41.38 -6.72
CA VAL A 163 14.60 -42.25 -7.72
C VAL A 163 13.73 -42.46 -8.97
N SER A 164 12.41 -42.40 -8.83
CA SER A 164 11.46 -42.41 -9.96
C SER A 164 11.62 -41.24 -10.94
N GLN A 165 12.34 -40.17 -10.56
CA GLN A 165 12.51 -38.95 -11.35
C GLN A 165 13.92 -38.78 -11.95
N ILE A 166 14.86 -39.69 -11.68
CA ILE A 166 16.24 -39.65 -12.21
C ILE A 166 16.41 -40.66 -13.35
N ASP A 167 17.44 -40.50 -14.19
CA ASP A 167 17.58 -41.27 -15.44
C ASP A 167 17.95 -42.75 -15.19
N SER A 168 18.74 -43.06 -14.16
CA SER A 168 19.14 -44.44 -13.82
C SER A 168 19.51 -44.65 -12.35
N PHE A 169 19.47 -45.89 -11.87
CA PHE A 169 19.83 -46.22 -10.48
C PHE A 169 20.30 -47.66 -10.26
N ASN A 170 20.95 -47.90 -9.11
CA ASN A 170 21.21 -49.23 -8.55
C ASN A 170 21.04 -49.25 -7.02
N ILE A 171 20.92 -50.45 -6.43
CA ILE A 171 20.91 -50.66 -4.98
C ILE A 171 21.86 -51.82 -4.63
N ILE A 172 22.72 -51.60 -3.63
CA ILE A 172 23.68 -52.59 -3.12
C ILE A 172 23.54 -52.71 -1.60
N GLY A 173 23.21 -53.90 -1.11
CA GLY A 173 23.18 -54.23 0.31
C GLY A 173 24.58 -54.61 0.82
N SER A 174 24.95 -54.05 1.96
CA SER A 174 26.11 -54.46 2.76
C SER A 174 25.66 -55.38 3.89
N GLY A 175 25.82 -56.69 3.68
CA GLY A 175 25.60 -57.71 4.71
C GLY A 175 26.89 -58.45 5.06
N ALA A 176 26.78 -59.74 5.41
CA ALA A 176 27.91 -60.67 5.50
C ALA A 176 28.60 -60.87 4.13
N HIS A 177 27.86 -60.62 3.05
CA HIS A 177 28.38 -60.48 1.68
C HIS A 177 27.81 -59.23 0.99
N VAL A 178 28.52 -58.69 0.00
CA VAL A 178 28.05 -57.57 -0.82
C VAL A 178 27.02 -58.08 -1.84
N ASN A 179 25.75 -57.76 -1.63
CA ASN A 179 24.64 -58.22 -2.47
C ASN A 179 24.09 -57.06 -3.30
N ALA A 180 24.21 -57.11 -4.63
CA ALA A 180 23.77 -56.04 -5.53
C ALA A 180 22.52 -56.47 -6.32
N TRP A 181 21.48 -55.64 -6.33
CA TRP A 181 20.25 -55.88 -7.09
C TRP A 181 20.51 -56.00 -8.61
N ARG A 182 21.43 -55.17 -9.11
CA ARG A 182 22.00 -55.24 -10.47
C ARG A 182 23.52 -55.08 -10.40
N GLN A 183 24.22 -55.58 -11.42
CA GLN A 183 25.69 -55.45 -11.49
C GLN A 183 26.15 -54.02 -11.83
N LYS A 184 25.26 -53.21 -12.42
CA LYS A 184 25.45 -51.80 -12.82
C LYS A 184 24.12 -51.05 -12.69
N ALA A 185 24.17 -49.72 -12.72
CA ALA A 185 22.99 -48.87 -12.81
C ALA A 185 22.15 -49.19 -14.06
N VAL A 186 20.83 -49.22 -13.88
CA VAL A 186 19.84 -49.49 -14.93
C VAL A 186 18.90 -48.31 -15.08
N ASP A 187 18.25 -48.19 -16.24
CA ASP A 187 17.30 -47.13 -16.54
C ASP A 187 16.10 -47.16 -15.58
N THR A 188 15.66 -45.97 -15.18
CA THR A 188 14.49 -45.79 -14.31
C THR A 188 13.22 -46.07 -15.10
N ASN A 189 12.62 -47.23 -14.84
CA ASN A 189 11.37 -47.66 -15.46
C ASN A 189 10.49 -48.33 -14.39
N GLU A 190 9.16 -48.29 -14.55
CA GLU A 190 8.22 -48.77 -13.53
C GLU A 190 8.47 -50.25 -13.16
N LYS A 191 8.84 -51.09 -14.14
CA LYS A 191 9.22 -52.49 -13.93
C LYS A 191 10.49 -52.63 -13.08
N HIS A 192 11.46 -51.74 -13.28
CA HIS A 192 12.72 -51.71 -12.52
C HIS A 192 12.49 -51.18 -11.10
N LEU A 193 11.69 -50.12 -10.93
CA LEU A 193 11.29 -49.58 -9.62
C LEU A 193 10.55 -50.63 -8.78
N ARG A 194 9.58 -51.36 -9.36
CA ARG A 194 8.90 -52.47 -8.68
C ARG A 194 9.87 -53.60 -8.31
N SER A 195 10.70 -54.06 -9.26
CA SER A 195 11.70 -55.12 -8.98
C SER A 195 12.73 -54.73 -7.90
N ALA A 196 13.11 -53.46 -7.81
CA ALA A 196 13.99 -52.95 -6.76
C ALA A 196 13.28 -52.90 -5.39
N THR A 197 12.01 -52.48 -5.36
CA THR A 197 11.13 -52.48 -4.17
C THR A 197 10.96 -53.89 -3.62
N ASP A 198 10.70 -54.87 -4.50
CA ASP A 198 10.54 -56.29 -4.14
C ASP A 198 11.85 -56.88 -3.58
N TRP A 199 12.98 -56.61 -4.25
CA TRP A 199 14.31 -57.05 -3.81
C TRP A 199 14.69 -56.44 -2.45
N LEU A 200 14.45 -55.15 -2.24
CA LEU A 200 14.72 -54.47 -0.97
C LEU A 200 13.83 -55.00 0.16
N SER A 201 12.59 -55.36 -0.16
CA SER A 201 11.67 -55.97 0.81
C SER A 201 12.18 -57.35 1.25
N ALA A 202 12.75 -58.13 0.33
CA ALA A 202 13.35 -59.45 0.58
C ALA A 202 14.78 -59.43 1.18
N LEU A 203 15.40 -58.26 1.38
CA LEU A 203 16.76 -58.15 1.92
C LEU A 203 16.78 -58.42 3.44
N GLU A 204 17.33 -59.55 3.87
CA GLU A 204 17.47 -59.88 5.30
C GLU A 204 18.52 -58.99 6.02
N PRO A 205 18.31 -58.61 7.29
CA PRO A 205 19.31 -57.89 8.08
C PRO A 205 20.41 -58.85 8.58
N GLU A 206 21.62 -58.67 8.08
CA GLU A 206 22.81 -59.43 8.48
C GLU A 206 23.77 -58.54 9.28
N ALA A 207 24.61 -59.15 10.14
CA ALA A 207 25.62 -58.40 10.89
C ALA A 207 26.65 -57.75 9.93
N SER A 208 26.62 -56.42 9.86
CA SER A 208 27.47 -55.62 8.98
C SER A 208 28.96 -55.73 9.35
N CYS A 209 29.82 -55.86 8.34
CA CYS A 209 31.28 -55.92 8.51
C CYS A 209 31.95 -54.75 7.78
N GLN A 210 32.91 -54.08 8.46
CA GLN A 210 33.64 -52.89 7.95
C GLN A 210 34.16 -53.06 6.51
N ILE A 211 34.69 -54.26 6.21
CA ILE A 211 35.28 -54.60 4.91
C ILE A 211 34.19 -54.68 3.83
N ASN A 212 33.00 -55.18 4.16
CA ASN A 212 31.90 -55.33 3.21
C ASN A 212 31.27 -53.99 2.85
N THR A 213 31.06 -53.09 3.82
CA THR A 213 30.52 -51.75 3.53
C THR A 213 31.51 -50.93 2.69
N ALA A 214 32.82 -51.06 2.96
CA ALA A 214 33.86 -50.49 2.10
C ALA A 214 33.89 -51.14 0.68
N ASN A 215 33.77 -52.46 0.57
CA ASN A 215 33.73 -53.15 -0.73
C ASN A 215 32.45 -52.83 -1.53
N ALA A 216 31.31 -52.63 -0.86
CA ALA A 216 30.05 -52.22 -1.49
C ALA A 216 30.14 -50.80 -2.05
N LEU A 217 30.75 -49.87 -1.31
CA LEU A 217 31.08 -48.53 -1.79
C LEU A 217 32.00 -48.57 -3.01
N LEU A 218 33.10 -49.34 -2.96
CA LEU A 218 34.02 -49.47 -4.09
C LEU A 218 33.32 -50.03 -5.33
N LYS A 219 32.51 -51.09 -5.17
CA LYS A 219 31.70 -51.65 -6.27
C LYS A 219 30.69 -50.65 -6.85
N ALA A 220 30.13 -49.75 -6.02
CA ALA A 220 29.26 -48.68 -6.50
C ALA A 220 30.05 -47.62 -7.31
N MET A 221 31.28 -47.29 -6.88
CA MET A 221 32.15 -46.31 -7.54
C MET A 221 32.86 -46.83 -8.79
N GLU A 222 32.99 -48.15 -8.96
CA GLU A 222 33.50 -48.80 -10.17
C GLU A 222 32.56 -48.64 -11.37
N ASP A 223 31.27 -48.34 -11.15
CA ASP A 223 30.32 -48.17 -12.24
C ASP A 223 30.35 -46.76 -12.81
N THR A 224 30.96 -46.62 -13.98
CA THR A 224 31.09 -45.37 -14.75
C THR A 224 29.77 -44.68 -15.09
N MET A 225 28.62 -45.36 -14.95
CA MET A 225 27.31 -44.76 -15.10
C MET A 225 26.87 -43.95 -13.87
N THR A 226 27.35 -44.31 -12.67
CA THR A 226 26.94 -43.70 -11.40
C THR A 226 27.60 -42.32 -11.23
N GLU A 227 26.80 -41.27 -11.14
CA GLU A 227 27.28 -39.91 -10.86
C GLU A 227 27.59 -39.73 -9.37
N ALA A 228 26.81 -40.35 -8.48
CA ALA A 228 27.01 -40.30 -7.03
C ALA A 228 26.54 -41.55 -6.29
N VAL A 229 27.19 -41.84 -5.15
CA VAL A 229 26.84 -42.97 -4.28
C VAL A 229 26.17 -42.47 -3.01
N TYR A 230 25.04 -43.08 -2.62
CA TYR A 230 24.32 -42.76 -1.38
C TYR A 230 24.47 -43.90 -0.38
N LEU A 231 25.29 -43.71 0.65
CA LEU A 231 25.45 -44.64 1.76
C LEU A 231 24.38 -44.38 2.82
N PHE A 232 23.42 -45.30 2.96
CA PHE A 232 22.38 -45.27 3.98
C PHE A 232 22.71 -46.27 5.09
N VAL A 233 22.88 -45.78 6.32
CA VAL A 233 23.29 -46.57 7.50
C VAL A 233 22.22 -46.50 8.58
N VAL A 234 21.80 -47.67 9.07
CA VAL A 234 20.80 -47.84 10.12
C VAL A 234 21.47 -48.12 11.47
N GLY A 235 21.15 -47.33 12.48
CA GLY A 235 21.66 -47.49 13.85
C GLY A 235 23.10 -47.01 14.03
N ASP A 236 23.74 -47.52 15.09
CA ASP A 236 25.11 -47.14 15.43
C ASP A 236 26.15 -47.94 14.65
N PHE A 237 27.01 -47.21 13.94
CA PHE A 237 28.13 -47.80 13.22
C PHE A 237 29.30 -47.99 14.19
N ALA A 238 29.67 -49.24 14.45
CA ALA A 238 30.57 -49.59 15.56
C ALA A 238 32.01 -49.08 15.42
N ASP A 239 32.49 -48.81 14.19
CA ASP A 239 33.92 -48.84 13.86
C ASP A 239 34.44 -47.71 12.95
N ASN A 240 35.77 -47.58 12.90
CA ASN A 240 36.50 -46.50 12.24
C ASN A 240 36.62 -46.69 10.71
N ILE A 241 35.49 -46.80 9.98
CA ILE A 241 35.44 -46.99 8.51
C ILE A 241 36.27 -45.94 7.75
N THR A 242 36.46 -44.76 8.35
CA THR A 242 37.24 -43.64 7.85
C THR A 242 38.67 -44.03 7.48
N ASP A 243 39.33 -44.94 8.20
CA ASP A 243 40.74 -45.30 7.93
C ASP A 243 40.85 -46.30 6.75
N VAL A 244 39.93 -47.26 6.66
CA VAL A 244 39.84 -48.21 5.54
C VAL A 244 39.47 -47.48 4.23
N LEU A 245 38.55 -46.52 4.32
CA LEU A 245 38.15 -45.70 3.18
C LEU A 245 39.24 -44.68 2.79
N ARG A 246 39.96 -44.06 3.74
CA ARG A 246 41.03 -43.09 3.41
C ARG A 246 42.13 -43.72 2.55
N MET A 247 42.49 -44.99 2.75
CA MET A 247 43.48 -45.68 1.90
C MET A 247 42.94 -46.15 0.53
N ARG A 248 41.62 -46.17 0.30
CA ARG A 248 41.01 -46.73 -0.92
C ARG A 248 40.19 -45.75 -1.75
N LEU A 249 39.84 -44.58 -1.20
CA LEU A 249 39.15 -43.50 -1.90
C LEU A 249 40.10 -42.45 -2.50
N ASP A 250 41.39 -42.51 -2.16
CA ASP A 250 42.45 -41.57 -2.59
C ASP A 250 42.77 -41.73 -4.10
N GLY A 251 41.82 -41.31 -4.94
CA GLY A 251 41.90 -41.43 -6.41
C GLY A 251 40.56 -41.49 -7.16
N ASN A 252 39.44 -41.78 -6.47
CA ASN A 252 38.12 -41.89 -7.13
C ASN A 252 37.32 -40.58 -7.05
N GLY A 253 36.91 -40.04 -8.20
CA GLY A 253 36.20 -38.76 -8.31
C GLY A 253 34.67 -38.80 -8.12
N CYS A 254 34.09 -39.89 -7.61
CA CYS A 254 32.66 -40.02 -7.40
C CYS A 254 32.27 -39.58 -5.98
N PRO A 255 31.35 -38.61 -5.79
CA PRO A 255 30.93 -38.16 -4.47
C PRO A 255 30.10 -39.21 -3.73
N VAL A 256 30.39 -39.39 -2.43
CA VAL A 256 29.66 -40.28 -1.53
C VAL A 256 28.81 -39.45 -0.57
N HIS A 257 27.51 -39.40 -0.79
CA HIS A 257 26.55 -38.85 0.14
C HIS A 257 26.28 -39.88 1.25
N THR A 258 26.23 -39.44 2.49
CA THR A 258 26.03 -40.30 3.66
C THR A 258 24.75 -39.93 4.40
N VAL A 259 23.92 -40.92 4.71
CA VAL A 259 22.61 -40.77 5.35
C VAL A 259 22.56 -41.66 6.59
N SER A 260 22.45 -41.05 7.76
CA SER A 260 22.38 -41.73 9.05
C SER A 260 20.94 -41.82 9.54
N PHE A 261 20.46 -43.02 9.86
CA PHE A 261 19.08 -43.27 10.32
C PHE A 261 19.07 -43.93 11.71
N ASN A 262 18.46 -43.26 12.68
CA ASN A 262 18.31 -43.73 14.08
C ASN A 262 19.65 -44.10 14.77
N ALA A 263 20.76 -43.44 14.40
CA ALA A 263 22.02 -43.51 15.14
C ALA A 263 21.93 -42.74 16.47
N LYS A 264 22.47 -43.30 17.55
CA LYS A 264 22.51 -42.73 18.91
C LYS A 264 23.91 -42.22 19.29
N ALA A 265 24.95 -42.79 18.70
CA ALA A 265 26.34 -42.46 18.98
C ALA A 265 26.84 -41.30 18.11
N GLU A 266 27.27 -40.21 18.74
CA GLU A 266 27.86 -39.03 18.07
C GLU A 266 29.08 -39.40 17.19
N LYS A 267 29.85 -40.42 17.61
CA LYS A 267 30.98 -40.96 16.83
C LYS A 267 30.57 -41.44 15.43
N THR A 268 29.42 -42.10 15.30
CA THR A 268 28.85 -42.55 14.02
C THR A 268 28.55 -41.36 13.11
N ILE A 269 27.87 -40.34 13.66
CA ILE A 269 27.49 -39.11 12.96
C ILE A 269 28.74 -38.38 12.45
N LEU A 270 29.78 -38.25 13.28
CA LEU A 270 31.04 -37.62 12.91
C LEU A 270 31.81 -38.42 11.85
N ALA A 271 31.85 -39.75 11.94
CA ALA A 271 32.52 -40.61 10.98
C ALA A 271 31.87 -40.52 9.58
N LEU A 272 30.54 -40.59 9.50
CA LEU A 272 29.78 -40.47 8.25
C LEU A 272 29.93 -39.07 7.62
N LYS A 273 29.89 -38.02 8.45
CA LYS A 273 30.12 -36.63 8.03
C LYS A 273 31.54 -36.42 7.49
N HIS A 274 32.53 -37.09 8.07
CA HIS A 274 33.92 -37.07 7.57
C HIS A 274 34.07 -37.84 6.25
N VAL A 275 33.40 -38.98 6.06
CA VAL A 275 33.41 -39.74 4.79
C VAL A 275 32.82 -38.92 3.63
N SER A 276 31.68 -38.27 3.85
CA SER A 276 31.11 -37.37 2.84
C SER A 276 32.01 -36.18 2.55
N PHE A 277 32.64 -35.58 3.57
CA PHE A 277 33.57 -34.47 3.38
C PHE A 277 34.79 -34.85 2.51
N LEU A 278 35.38 -36.02 2.75
CA LEU A 278 36.53 -36.52 1.95
C LEU A 278 36.20 -36.68 0.46
N THR A 279 34.96 -37.02 0.13
CA THR A 279 34.51 -37.28 -1.25
C THR A 279 33.78 -36.10 -1.90
N ALA A 280 33.76 -34.93 -1.25
CA ALA A 280 32.92 -33.79 -1.64
C ALA A 280 31.40 -34.12 -1.75
N GLY A 281 30.96 -35.17 -1.03
CA GLY A 281 29.56 -35.55 -0.87
C GLY A 281 28.83 -34.74 0.21
N ARG A 282 27.60 -35.16 0.52
CA ARG A 282 26.67 -34.48 1.43
C ARG A 282 26.28 -35.39 2.59
N PHE A 283 26.15 -34.83 3.79
CA PHE A 283 25.74 -35.57 4.99
C PHE A 283 24.29 -35.23 5.36
N HIS A 284 23.49 -36.25 5.65
CA HIS A 284 22.16 -36.12 6.24
C HIS A 284 22.04 -37.08 7.44
N ALA A 285 21.29 -36.67 8.47
CA ALA A 285 20.99 -37.51 9.61
C ALA A 285 19.56 -37.28 10.10
N PHE A 286 18.95 -38.37 10.55
CA PHE A 286 17.58 -38.39 11.04
C PHE A 286 17.46 -39.34 12.23
N ALA A 287 16.73 -38.92 13.25
CA ALA A 287 16.36 -39.72 14.40
C ALA A 287 14.86 -39.57 14.67
N GLU A 288 14.19 -40.71 14.83
CA GLU A 288 12.79 -40.81 15.21
C GLU A 288 12.57 -40.30 16.64
N ILE A 289 11.45 -39.61 16.87
CA ILE A 289 11.02 -39.22 18.22
C ILE A 289 10.25 -40.41 18.79
N SER A 290 10.90 -41.22 19.61
CA SER A 290 10.21 -42.27 20.36
C SER A 290 9.22 -41.64 21.35
N ILE A 291 7.94 -41.64 21.00
CA ILE A 291 6.87 -41.36 21.95
C ILE A 291 6.97 -42.43 23.04
N PHE A 292 7.05 -41.99 24.30
CA PHE A 292 7.18 -42.87 25.47
C PHE A 292 6.00 -43.84 25.54
N VAL A 293 6.24 -45.11 25.18
CA VAL A 293 5.43 -46.25 25.62
C VAL A 293 6.33 -47.03 26.58
N ASP A 294 6.30 -46.61 27.84
CA ASP A 294 7.05 -47.24 28.91
C ASP A 294 6.40 -48.56 29.34
N GLU A 295 7.17 -49.39 30.03
CA GLU A 295 6.85 -50.78 30.33
C GLU A 295 5.62 -50.95 31.24
N LEU A 296 4.52 -51.49 30.70
CA LEU A 296 3.55 -52.26 31.49
C LEU A 296 3.19 -53.56 30.74
N CYS A 297 4.01 -54.59 30.96
CA CYS A 297 3.57 -55.96 30.73
C CYS A 297 2.52 -56.32 31.78
N ASP A 298 1.25 -56.42 31.39
CA ASP A 298 0.29 -57.20 32.14
C ASP A 298 -0.32 -58.30 31.25
N SER A 299 -0.23 -59.53 31.73
CA SER A 299 -0.43 -60.73 30.94
C SER A 299 -1.90 -61.16 30.90
N SER A 300 -2.60 -60.87 29.81
CA SER A 300 -3.79 -61.64 29.42
C SER A 300 -3.91 -61.73 27.90
N GLY A 301 -3.93 -62.94 27.37
CA GLY A 301 -4.03 -63.17 25.94
C GLY A 301 -5.48 -63.07 25.47
N ASN A 302 -5.72 -62.33 24.39
CA ASN A 302 -6.82 -62.63 23.47
C ASN A 302 -6.46 -62.23 22.04
N LYS A 303 -6.47 -63.20 21.14
CA LYS A 303 -6.35 -62.95 19.69
C LYS A 303 -7.74 -62.66 19.13
N ALA A 304 -7.99 -61.41 18.79
CA ALA A 304 -9.07 -61.01 17.89
C ALA A 304 -8.51 -59.97 16.91
N GLY A 305 -8.91 -60.04 15.64
CA GLY A 305 -8.23 -59.33 14.55
C GLY A 305 -8.33 -57.81 14.66
N CYS A 306 -7.21 -57.14 14.41
CA CYS A 306 -7.20 -55.72 14.04
C CYS A 306 -6.80 -55.64 12.57
N GLU A 307 -7.74 -55.27 11.71
CA GLU A 307 -7.42 -54.94 10.32
C GLU A 307 -6.51 -53.71 10.29
N ALA A 308 -5.59 -53.68 9.33
CA ALA A 308 -4.58 -52.64 9.24
C ALA A 308 -5.21 -51.31 8.79
N SER A 309 -5.53 -50.44 9.74
CA SER A 309 -5.77 -49.02 9.48
C SER A 309 -4.53 -48.41 8.81
N GLU A 310 -4.73 -47.75 7.67
CA GLU A 310 -3.67 -47.05 6.94
C GLU A 310 -3.15 -45.88 7.77
N PHE A 311 -2.00 -46.08 8.42
CA PHE A 311 -1.33 -45.06 9.23
C PHE A 311 -0.81 -43.90 8.37
N SER A 312 -0.85 -42.69 8.95
CA SER A 312 -0.51 -41.42 8.33
C SER A 312 0.86 -41.38 7.65
N THR A 313 0.95 -40.65 6.54
CA THR A 313 2.12 -40.56 5.64
C THR A 313 3.31 -39.76 6.19
N GLU A 314 3.28 -39.34 7.46
CA GLU A 314 4.30 -38.52 8.10
C GLU A 314 5.18 -39.36 9.03
N LEU A 315 6.50 -39.24 8.90
CA LEU A 315 7.49 -39.89 9.77
C LEU A 315 7.78 -38.96 10.97
N PRO A 316 7.35 -39.29 12.21
CA PRO A 316 7.59 -38.45 13.38
C PRO A 316 9.06 -38.53 13.83
N GLY A 317 9.92 -37.68 13.23
CA GLY A 317 11.34 -37.61 13.56
C GLY A 317 11.99 -36.29 13.15
N GLY A 318 13.22 -36.09 13.60
CA GLY A 318 13.97 -34.84 13.46
C GLY A 318 15.47 -35.05 13.28
N VAL A 319 16.21 -33.94 13.27
CA VAL A 319 17.67 -33.96 13.12
C VAL A 319 18.32 -34.30 14.47
N PRO A 320 19.17 -35.35 14.57
CA PRO A 320 19.80 -35.74 15.83
C PRO A 320 20.82 -34.70 16.33
N PRO A 321 21.09 -34.67 17.65
CA PRO A 321 22.12 -33.81 18.24
C PRO A 321 23.49 -33.98 17.55
N GLY A 322 24.22 -32.87 17.36
CA GLY A 322 25.55 -32.87 16.74
C GLY A 322 25.59 -32.83 15.21
N CYS A 323 24.48 -33.08 14.50
CA CYS A 323 24.45 -33.07 13.04
C CYS A 323 24.76 -31.67 12.43
N GLY A 324 24.21 -30.61 13.03
CA GLY A 324 24.27 -29.23 12.51
C GLY A 324 23.06 -28.88 11.64
N VAL A 325 23.01 -27.63 11.15
CA VAL A 325 21.90 -27.14 10.32
C VAL A 325 22.07 -27.60 8.88
N ARG A 326 20.99 -28.12 8.27
CA ARG A 326 20.93 -28.45 6.84
C ARG A 326 21.11 -27.20 5.97
N GLU A 327 22.19 -27.16 5.19
CA GLU A 327 22.54 -25.99 4.37
C GLU A 327 21.50 -25.68 3.29
N ASP A 328 20.94 -26.72 2.65
CA ASP A 328 19.92 -26.60 1.61
C ASP A 328 18.62 -25.98 2.13
N VAL A 329 18.22 -26.29 3.36
CA VAL A 329 17.08 -25.68 4.07
C VAL A 329 17.43 -24.26 4.54
N TYR A 330 18.60 -24.08 5.14
CA TYR A 330 19.06 -22.79 5.66
C TYR A 330 19.14 -21.70 4.58
N LEU A 331 19.56 -22.03 3.37
CA LEU A 331 19.66 -21.08 2.26
C LEU A 331 18.29 -20.51 1.86
N VAL A 332 17.25 -21.36 1.77
CA VAL A 332 15.89 -20.92 1.43
C VAL A 332 15.25 -20.17 2.60
N TRP A 333 15.50 -20.62 3.83
CA TRP A 333 15.04 -19.92 5.04
C TRP A 333 15.65 -18.52 5.15
N ARG A 334 16.95 -18.36 4.91
CA ARG A 334 17.62 -17.05 4.92
C ARG A 334 17.05 -16.10 3.88
N GLU A 335 16.79 -16.57 2.65
CA GLU A 335 16.17 -15.74 1.61
C GLU A 335 14.73 -15.34 1.98
N LYS A 336 13.99 -16.21 2.67
CA LYS A 336 12.66 -15.90 3.23
C LYS A 336 12.72 -14.82 4.31
N GLU A 337 13.65 -14.93 5.27
CA GLU A 337 13.83 -13.90 6.30
C GLU A 337 14.27 -12.57 5.70
N GLU A 338 15.13 -12.56 4.68
CA GLU A 338 15.50 -11.35 3.94
C GLU A 338 14.27 -10.72 3.26
N ALA A 339 13.40 -11.52 2.63
CA ALA A 339 12.15 -11.04 2.02
C ALA A 339 11.20 -10.40 3.05
N LEU A 340 11.03 -11.04 4.21
CA LEU A 340 10.19 -10.54 5.31
C LEU A 340 10.79 -9.27 5.94
N GLN A 341 12.11 -9.21 6.12
CA GLN A 341 12.80 -8.03 6.62
C GLN A 341 12.63 -6.83 5.67
N ILE A 342 12.76 -7.04 4.36
CA ILE A 342 12.54 -6.00 3.35
C ILE A 342 11.06 -5.57 3.33
N LYS A 343 10.11 -6.51 3.38
CA LYS A 343 8.67 -6.19 3.51
C LYS A 343 8.43 -5.31 4.73
N ASN A 344 8.94 -5.67 5.90
CA ASN A 344 8.77 -4.90 7.14
C ASN A 344 9.40 -3.50 7.06
N GLN A 345 10.53 -3.33 6.37
CA GLN A 345 11.13 -2.01 6.14
C GLN A 345 10.23 -1.13 5.25
N ILE A 346 9.67 -1.69 4.16
CA ILE A 346 8.80 -0.95 3.24
C ILE A 346 7.43 -0.67 3.88
N GLN A 347 6.88 -1.60 4.65
CA GLN A 347 5.70 -1.43 5.48
C GLN A 347 5.91 -0.32 6.54
N GLY A 348 7.12 -0.24 7.10
CA GLY A 348 7.53 0.83 8.01
C GLY A 348 7.52 2.20 7.32
N ILE A 349 8.08 2.29 6.11
CA ILE A 349 8.06 3.51 5.29
C ILE A 349 6.62 3.91 4.91
N LEU A 350 5.77 2.95 4.55
CA LEU A 350 4.34 3.17 4.34
C LEU A 350 3.68 3.77 5.59
N THR A 351 3.96 3.21 6.77
CA THR A 351 3.39 3.69 8.05
C THR A 351 3.95 5.04 8.49
N GLU A 352 5.21 5.34 8.20
CA GLU A 352 5.87 6.61 8.55
C GLU A 352 5.38 7.77 7.66
N LEU A 353 5.20 7.52 6.35
CA LEU A 353 4.89 8.55 5.35
C LEU A 353 3.40 8.67 5.06
N PHE A 354 2.66 7.56 5.17
CA PHE A 354 1.21 7.48 5.03
C PHE A 354 0.62 6.89 6.33
N PRO A 355 0.79 7.57 7.48
CA PRO A 355 0.26 7.07 8.74
C PRO A 355 -1.25 6.83 8.61
N PRO A 356 -1.76 5.62 8.90
CA PRO A 356 -3.19 5.38 8.92
C PRO A 356 -3.84 6.34 9.91
N GLU A 357 -4.94 7.00 9.52
CA GLU A 357 -5.60 8.09 10.27
C GLU A 357 -5.85 7.72 11.76
N SER A 358 -4.88 8.03 12.63
CA SER A 358 -4.87 7.92 14.09
C SER A 358 -5.72 6.79 14.71
N LYS A 359 -5.15 5.58 14.84
CA LYS A 359 -5.51 4.69 15.97
C LYS A 359 -4.62 5.05 17.17
N SER A 360 -5.24 5.26 18.33
CA SER A 360 -4.57 5.65 19.58
C SER A 360 -3.79 4.51 20.22
N GLU A 361 -2.74 4.86 20.96
CA GLU A 361 -1.88 3.95 21.72
C GLU A 361 -2.69 3.06 22.71
N ALA A 362 -2.90 1.79 22.36
CA ALA A 362 -3.53 0.80 23.24
C ALA A 362 -3.01 -0.64 23.05
N ASP A 363 -1.91 -0.86 22.32
CA ASP A 363 -1.33 -2.20 22.14
C ASP A 363 -0.36 -2.57 23.27
N SER A 364 -0.95 -2.84 24.42
CA SER A 364 -0.38 -3.74 25.43
C SER A 364 -1.47 -4.70 25.94
N TRP A 365 -2.18 -5.36 25.02
CA TRP A 365 -3.00 -6.52 25.35
C TRP A 365 -2.73 -7.68 24.39
N CYS A 366 -2.26 -8.80 24.95
CA CYS A 366 -2.21 -10.07 24.25
C CYS A 366 -3.62 -10.66 24.20
N GLY A 367 -4.18 -10.86 23.00
CA GLY A 367 -5.50 -11.45 22.84
C GLY A 367 -6.10 -11.16 21.45
N CYS A 368 -5.82 -12.02 20.48
CA CYS A 368 -6.48 -11.97 19.18
C CYS A 368 -7.95 -12.41 19.34
N ALA A 369 -8.85 -11.44 19.53
CA ALA A 369 -10.27 -11.63 19.26
C ALA A 369 -10.50 -11.33 17.77
N SER A 370 -10.87 -12.36 17.00
CA SER A 370 -11.28 -12.20 15.61
C SER A 370 -12.48 -11.25 15.50
N GLU A 371 -12.70 -10.58 14.36
CA GLU A 371 -13.95 -9.84 14.10
C GLU A 371 -15.21 -10.72 14.27
N ALA A 372 -15.03 -12.05 14.18
CA ALA A 372 -16.05 -13.04 14.49
C ALA A 372 -16.48 -13.08 15.97
N CYS A 373 -15.69 -12.55 16.91
CA CYS A 373 -15.97 -12.58 18.35
C CYS A 373 -16.73 -11.34 18.86
N LEU A 374 -16.96 -10.33 18.00
CA LEU A 374 -17.65 -9.08 18.36
C LEU A 374 -19.16 -9.19 18.18
N SER A 375 -19.94 -8.60 19.09
CA SER A 375 -21.37 -8.29 18.85
C SER A 375 -21.52 -7.25 17.74
N SER A 376 -22.68 -7.15 17.10
CA SER A 376 -22.87 -6.11 16.05
C SER A 376 -22.81 -4.71 16.63
N ARG A 377 -23.18 -4.53 17.91
CA ARG A 377 -23.06 -3.27 18.63
C ARG A 377 -21.60 -2.84 18.84
N GLN A 378 -20.75 -3.74 19.36
CA GLN A 378 -19.31 -3.47 19.50
C GLN A 378 -18.62 -3.30 18.15
N TRP A 379 -19.01 -4.10 17.15
CA TRP A 379 -18.51 -3.95 15.78
C TRP A 379 -18.87 -2.57 15.21
N LEU A 380 -20.06 -2.03 15.49
CA LEU A 380 -20.44 -0.66 15.11
C LEU A 380 -19.69 0.44 15.90
N GLU A 381 -19.20 0.16 17.11
CA GLU A 381 -18.37 1.10 17.87
C GLU A 381 -16.96 1.27 17.26
N GLU A 382 -16.46 0.28 16.51
CA GLU A 382 -15.18 0.36 15.78
C GLU A 382 -15.34 0.66 14.28
N PHE A 383 -16.34 0.06 13.62
CA PHE A 383 -16.53 0.09 12.17
C PHE A 383 -17.79 0.83 11.71
N GLY A 384 -18.61 1.36 12.63
CA GLY A 384 -19.78 2.18 12.30
C GLY A 384 -19.41 3.56 11.72
N LEU A 385 -20.40 4.27 11.18
CA LEU A 385 -20.23 5.55 10.52
C LEU A 385 -19.72 6.64 11.48
N LYS A 386 -20.11 6.55 12.76
CA LYS A 386 -19.62 7.44 13.82
C LYS A 386 -18.12 7.23 14.08
N ALA A 387 -17.68 5.98 14.19
CA ALA A 387 -16.27 5.63 14.39
C ALA A 387 -15.40 6.04 13.19
N GLN A 388 -15.89 5.82 11.97
CA GLN A 388 -15.21 6.21 10.74
C GLN A 388 -15.30 7.72 10.41
N LYS A 389 -15.91 8.55 11.28
CA LYS A 389 -16.14 10.00 11.06
C LYS A 389 -16.93 10.32 9.78
N LEU A 390 -17.83 9.41 9.39
CA LEU A 390 -18.68 9.50 8.20
C LEU A 390 -20.08 10.06 8.49
N THR A 391 -20.33 10.58 9.69
CA THR A 391 -21.58 11.31 9.92
C THR A 391 -21.57 12.63 9.13
N ILE A 392 -22.76 13.07 8.68
CA ILE A 392 -22.95 14.30 7.89
C ILE A 392 -22.20 15.50 8.50
N TYR A 393 -22.22 15.61 9.83
CA TYR A 393 -21.65 16.74 10.55
C TYR A 393 -20.14 16.68 10.65
N ASP A 394 -19.55 15.49 10.70
CA ASP A 394 -18.10 15.32 10.82
C ASP A 394 -17.46 15.46 9.42
N ALA A 395 -18.12 14.93 8.38
CA ALA A 395 -17.75 15.11 6.99
C ALA A 395 -17.85 16.56 6.50
N LEU A 396 -18.85 17.32 6.99
CA LEU A 396 -19.01 18.74 6.64
C LEU A 396 -18.27 19.68 7.58
N ALA A 397 -17.57 19.20 8.62
CA ALA A 397 -16.92 20.06 9.61
C ALA A 397 -15.84 20.99 9.01
N SER A 398 -15.10 20.53 7.99
CA SER A 398 -14.14 21.35 7.23
C SER A 398 -14.82 22.37 6.30
N CYS A 399 -16.02 22.05 5.84
CA CYS A 399 -16.78 22.79 4.82
C CYS A 399 -17.81 23.76 5.42
N ALA A 400 -18.00 23.75 6.74
CA ALA A 400 -19.06 24.45 7.45
C ALA A 400 -18.53 25.57 8.36
N PHE A 401 -19.20 26.72 8.35
CA PHE A 401 -18.90 27.85 9.25
C PHE A 401 -20.18 28.46 9.83
N ARG A 402 -20.12 28.90 11.09
CA ARG A 402 -21.29 29.40 11.82
C ARG A 402 -21.83 30.70 11.23
N HIS A 403 -23.16 30.79 11.10
CA HIS A 403 -23.84 32.06 10.83
C HIS A 403 -23.61 33.01 12.00
N SER A 404 -23.26 34.26 11.71
CA SER A 404 -23.11 35.32 12.72
C SER A 404 -23.95 36.51 12.29
N ASP A 405 -25.08 36.73 12.97
CA ASP A 405 -25.94 37.88 12.74
C ASP A 405 -25.36 39.13 13.40
N GLY A 406 -25.33 40.24 12.65
CA GLY A 406 -25.00 41.54 13.21
C GLY A 406 -26.21 42.09 13.96
N VAL A 407 -26.12 42.23 15.29
CA VAL A 407 -27.11 42.98 16.07
C VAL A 407 -26.82 44.46 15.86
N VAL A 408 -27.78 45.19 15.26
CA VAL A 408 -27.69 46.65 15.15
C VAL A 408 -28.87 47.28 15.89
N ASP A 409 -28.53 48.15 16.82
CA ASP A 409 -29.45 48.94 17.62
C ASP A 409 -30.04 50.06 16.75
N MET A 410 -31.24 49.82 16.21
CA MET A 410 -31.99 50.85 15.49
C MET A 410 -32.82 51.65 16.48
N LYS A 411 -32.45 52.93 16.66
CA LYS A 411 -33.26 53.92 17.39
C LYS A 411 -34.49 54.27 16.57
N SER A 412 -35.66 53.77 16.96
CA SER A 412 -36.94 54.24 16.43
C SER A 412 -37.33 55.56 17.08
N THR A 413 -38.07 56.40 16.36
CA THR A 413 -38.68 57.59 16.94
C THR A 413 -39.75 57.18 17.96
N PRO A 414 -39.72 57.69 19.21
CA PRO A 414 -40.71 57.33 20.21
C PRO A 414 -42.11 57.82 19.80
N ASP A 415 -43.13 57.07 20.21
CA ASP A 415 -44.52 57.43 19.94
C ASP A 415 -44.94 58.65 20.78
N LYS A 416 -45.95 59.40 20.32
CA LYS A 416 -46.19 60.80 20.72
C LYS A 416 -46.78 61.03 22.12
N SER A 417 -46.44 60.22 23.12
CA SER A 417 -46.84 60.45 24.51
C SER A 417 -45.75 60.07 25.53
N LEU A 418 -45.02 61.09 25.98
CA LEU A 418 -44.34 61.16 27.29
C LEU A 418 -43.28 60.08 27.62
N GLN A 419 -42.13 60.11 26.92
CA GLN A 419 -40.79 60.04 27.54
C GLN A 419 -39.68 60.36 26.52
N SER A 420 -38.50 60.75 26.99
CA SER A 420 -37.50 61.50 26.21
C SER A 420 -36.28 60.71 25.72
N ASP A 421 -36.32 59.38 25.75
CA ASP A 421 -35.23 58.52 25.28
C ASP A 421 -35.69 57.63 24.11
N ALA A 422 -34.76 57.35 23.18
CA ALA A 422 -35.07 56.56 22.00
C ALA A 422 -35.11 55.06 22.33
N GLU A 423 -36.25 54.40 22.05
CA GLU A 423 -36.33 52.95 22.17
C GLU A 423 -35.33 52.27 21.23
N THR A 424 -34.56 51.35 21.80
CA THR A 424 -33.45 50.68 21.12
C THR A 424 -33.94 49.33 20.58
N GLY A 425 -34.54 49.36 19.40
CA GLY A 425 -35.00 48.16 18.71
C GLY A 425 -33.82 47.36 18.16
N LYS A 426 -33.45 46.26 18.84
CA LYS A 426 -32.45 45.31 18.37
C LYS A 426 -32.95 44.62 17.10
N LYS A 427 -32.40 44.98 15.94
CA LYS A 427 -32.71 44.34 14.66
C LYS A 427 -31.53 43.46 14.26
N LEU A 428 -31.80 42.17 14.09
CA LEU A 428 -30.85 41.22 13.51
C LEU A 428 -30.68 41.56 12.02
N ILE A 429 -29.43 41.73 11.58
CA ILE A 429 -29.07 41.96 10.19
C ILE A 429 -28.11 40.85 9.76
N ASN A 430 -28.62 39.89 8.98
CA ASN A 430 -27.81 38.83 8.39
C ASN A 430 -26.70 39.44 7.52
N ALA A 431 -25.49 38.87 7.61
CA ALA A 431 -24.33 39.41 6.91
C ALA A 431 -24.52 39.40 5.38
N LYS A 432 -23.97 40.41 4.69
CA LYS A 432 -24.22 40.68 3.26
C LYS A 432 -23.83 39.54 2.31
N TYR A 433 -23.00 38.60 2.75
CA TYR A 433 -22.49 37.46 1.97
C TYR A 433 -23.24 36.15 2.22
N CYS A 434 -24.16 36.09 3.19
CA CYS A 434 -24.87 34.86 3.58
C CYS A 434 -25.66 34.22 2.43
N SER A 435 -26.19 35.01 1.49
CA SER A 435 -26.91 34.51 0.30
C SER A 435 -26.04 33.71 -0.68
N ARG A 436 -24.71 33.71 -0.52
CA ARG A 436 -23.75 33.01 -1.40
C ARG A 436 -23.43 31.58 -0.96
N PHE A 437 -23.96 31.13 0.18
CA PHE A 437 -23.66 29.82 0.76
C PHE A 437 -24.95 29.03 1.03
N VAL A 438 -24.86 27.70 0.96
CA VAL A 438 -25.95 26.82 1.37
C VAL A 438 -26.09 26.90 2.88
N HIS A 439 -27.31 26.85 3.40
CA HIS A 439 -27.57 26.87 4.85
C HIS A 439 -28.07 25.50 5.29
N MET A 440 -27.52 24.96 6.38
CA MET A 440 -28.09 23.80 7.08
C MET A 440 -28.20 24.07 8.58
N ARG A 441 -29.06 23.31 9.26
CA ARG A 441 -29.10 23.28 10.73
C ARG A 441 -28.07 22.27 11.23
N TRP A 442 -27.30 22.67 12.23
CA TRP A 442 -26.25 21.85 12.84
C TRP A 442 -26.78 21.04 14.04
N LYS A 443 -25.92 20.19 14.64
CA LYS A 443 -26.24 19.35 15.82
C LYS A 443 -26.85 20.15 16.99
N ASP A 444 -26.47 21.42 17.14
CA ASP A 444 -26.90 22.35 18.20
C ASP A 444 -28.12 23.22 17.81
N GLY A 445 -28.73 22.97 16.65
CA GLY A 445 -29.82 23.79 16.10
C GLY A 445 -29.38 25.12 15.49
N SER A 446 -28.09 25.48 15.58
CA SER A 446 -27.57 26.69 14.93
C SER A 446 -27.59 26.56 13.40
N VAL A 447 -27.70 27.69 12.72
CA VAL A 447 -27.59 27.74 11.26
C VAL A 447 -26.11 27.88 10.90
N VAL A 448 -25.62 26.98 10.05
CA VAL A 448 -24.26 27.07 9.48
C VAL A 448 -24.35 27.26 7.98
N HIS A 449 -23.38 27.99 7.45
CA HIS A 449 -23.10 28.06 6.02
C HIS A 449 -22.22 26.88 5.62
N VAL A 450 -22.51 26.26 4.49
CA VAL A 450 -21.77 25.12 3.96
C VAL A 450 -21.40 25.38 2.50
N TYR A 451 -20.18 25.00 2.14
CA TYR A 451 -19.72 24.95 0.76
C TYR A 451 -18.95 23.65 0.51
N VAL A 452 -19.58 22.69 -0.17
CA VAL A 452 -18.99 21.39 -0.49
C VAL A 452 -18.32 21.47 -1.86
N THR A 453 -17.01 21.21 -1.95
CA THR A 453 -16.31 21.14 -3.25
C THR A 453 -16.59 19.83 -3.99
N ALA A 454 -16.16 19.73 -5.25
CA ALA A 454 -16.29 18.49 -6.03
C ALA A 454 -15.34 17.37 -5.55
N GLU A 455 -14.27 17.73 -4.84
CA GLU A 455 -13.25 16.80 -4.37
C GLU A 455 -13.66 16.20 -3.01
N GLU A 456 -14.01 17.05 -2.04
CA GLU A 456 -14.55 16.62 -0.74
C GLU A 456 -15.78 15.72 -0.91
N CYS A 457 -16.69 16.09 -1.82
CA CYS A 457 -17.89 15.29 -2.11
C CYS A 457 -17.54 13.90 -2.66
N ARG A 458 -16.51 13.78 -3.50
CA ARG A 458 -16.07 12.49 -4.07
C ARG A 458 -15.36 11.64 -3.03
N GLN A 459 -14.47 12.23 -2.23
CA GLN A 459 -13.77 11.54 -1.15
C GLN A 459 -14.76 11.00 -0.11
N TYR A 460 -15.79 11.79 0.23
CA TYR A 460 -16.87 11.35 1.11
C TYR A 460 -17.72 10.24 0.49
N GLU A 461 -18.11 10.36 -0.79
CA GLU A 461 -18.84 9.32 -1.52
C GLU A 461 -18.07 7.99 -1.53
N GLU A 462 -16.76 8.02 -1.82
CA GLU A 462 -15.90 6.84 -1.84
C GLU A 462 -15.73 6.21 -0.45
N LYS A 463 -15.41 7.01 0.59
CA LYS A 463 -15.31 6.50 1.97
C LYS A 463 -16.66 5.94 2.45
N MET A 464 -17.79 6.60 2.13
CA MET A 464 -19.13 6.15 2.51
C MET A 464 -19.55 4.85 1.80
N LEU A 465 -19.32 4.73 0.48
CA LEU A 465 -19.61 3.49 -0.25
C LEU A 465 -18.78 2.31 0.27
N LYS A 466 -17.52 2.53 0.64
CA LYS A 466 -16.67 1.52 1.28
C LYS A 466 -17.22 1.07 2.65
N ALA A 467 -17.70 2.01 3.46
CA ALA A 467 -18.31 1.71 4.77
C ALA A 467 -19.64 0.96 4.63
N LEU A 468 -20.53 1.40 3.72
CA LEU A 468 -21.78 0.70 3.40
C LEU A 468 -21.52 -0.72 2.89
N GLY A 469 -20.51 -0.92 2.05
CA GLY A 469 -20.08 -2.25 1.59
C GLY A 469 -19.44 -3.12 2.69
N ALA A 470 -18.94 -2.54 3.78
CA ALA A 470 -18.52 -3.31 4.96
C ALA A 470 -19.72 -3.73 5.82
N LEU A 471 -20.66 -2.81 6.07
CA LEU A 471 -21.93 -3.09 6.76
C LEU A 471 -22.74 -4.19 6.06
N GLN A 472 -22.88 -4.12 4.73
CA GLN A 472 -23.59 -5.12 3.93
C GLN A 472 -22.94 -6.51 4.04
N ARG A 473 -21.62 -6.62 3.90
CA ARG A 473 -20.89 -7.89 4.09
C ARG A 473 -21.05 -8.43 5.52
N ARG A 474 -21.11 -7.58 6.54
CA ARG A 474 -21.37 -8.00 7.93
C ARG A 474 -22.80 -8.54 8.10
N MET A 475 -23.80 -7.92 7.45
CA MET A 475 -25.18 -8.44 7.42
C MET A 475 -25.29 -9.78 6.69
N GLU A 476 -24.60 -9.95 5.56
CA GLU A 476 -24.52 -11.23 4.83
C GLU A 476 -23.85 -12.31 5.68
N TRP A 477 -22.77 -11.98 6.38
CA TRP A 477 -22.08 -12.89 7.30
C TRP A 477 -22.97 -13.35 8.46
N LEU A 478 -23.79 -12.47 9.04
CA LEU A 478 -24.80 -12.84 10.05
C LEU A 478 -25.94 -13.70 9.48
N ARG A 479 -26.26 -13.54 8.20
CA ARG A 479 -27.27 -14.34 7.48
C ARG A 479 -26.73 -15.69 6.98
N GLY A 480 -25.42 -15.95 7.14
CA GLY A 480 -24.76 -17.17 6.67
C GLY A 480 -24.68 -18.29 7.72
N GLY A 481 -24.61 -19.55 7.25
CA GLY A 481 -24.24 -20.71 8.05
C GLY A 481 -25.11 -20.94 9.29
N SER A 482 -24.47 -21.15 10.43
CA SER A 482 -25.10 -21.29 11.75
C SER A 482 -25.64 -19.97 12.33
N ARG A 483 -25.04 -18.83 11.95
CA ARG A 483 -25.35 -17.49 12.50
C ARG A 483 -26.75 -17.01 12.15
N ALA A 484 -27.28 -17.48 11.02
CA ALA A 484 -28.65 -17.19 10.59
C ALA A 484 -29.70 -17.59 11.64
N LEU A 485 -29.49 -18.72 12.34
CA LEU A 485 -30.42 -19.27 13.32
C LEU A 485 -30.02 -18.93 14.76
N PHE A 486 -28.77 -19.20 15.13
CA PHE A 486 -28.30 -19.08 16.51
C PHE A 486 -27.69 -17.70 16.85
N GLY A 487 -27.52 -16.84 15.84
CA GLY A 487 -26.74 -15.63 15.95
C GLY A 487 -25.24 -15.90 16.12
N ASN A 488 -24.52 -14.85 16.52
CA ASN A 488 -23.11 -14.95 16.87
C ASN A 488 -22.95 -15.33 18.35
N VAL A 489 -22.26 -16.44 18.65
CA VAL A 489 -22.00 -16.91 20.02
C VAL A 489 -20.78 -16.18 20.57
N LEU A 490 -20.98 -15.32 21.58
CA LEU A 490 -19.93 -14.40 22.04
C LEU A 490 -19.12 -15.00 23.18
N GLU A 491 -19.80 -15.61 24.14
CA GLU A 491 -19.23 -16.11 25.39
C GLU A 491 -18.47 -17.43 25.21
N ASP A 492 -17.57 -17.75 26.14
CA ASP A 492 -16.64 -18.89 26.05
C ASP A 492 -17.11 -20.14 26.81
N ARG A 493 -18.08 -20.00 27.72
CA ARG A 493 -18.65 -21.07 28.53
C ARG A 493 -20.17 -21.09 28.39
N VAL A 494 -20.67 -21.85 27.42
CA VAL A 494 -22.06 -21.73 26.93
C VAL A 494 -22.86 -23.03 27.07
N TYR A 495 -24.13 -22.88 27.44
CA TYR A 495 -25.15 -23.93 27.34
C TYR A 495 -26.04 -23.69 26.12
N LEU A 496 -26.33 -24.74 25.35
CA LEU A 496 -27.29 -24.72 24.26
C LEU A 496 -28.49 -25.62 24.58
N LEU A 497 -29.66 -25.01 24.74
CA LEU A 497 -30.93 -25.67 25.05
C LEU A 497 -31.75 -25.76 23.76
N LEU A 498 -32.03 -26.98 23.33
CA LEU A 498 -32.76 -27.31 22.11
C LEU A 498 -34.12 -27.92 22.48
N ASP A 499 -35.19 -27.28 22.03
CA ASP A 499 -36.54 -27.82 22.16
C ASP A 499 -36.69 -29.10 21.32
N THR A 500 -37.18 -30.17 21.97
CA THR A 500 -37.47 -31.48 21.37
C THR A 500 -38.90 -31.93 21.66
N SER A 501 -39.82 -30.99 21.84
CA SER A 501 -41.27 -31.24 21.95
C SER A 501 -41.87 -31.80 20.65
N GLU A 502 -43.16 -32.16 20.68
CA GLU A 502 -43.86 -32.74 19.52
C GLU A 502 -43.96 -31.75 18.33
N SER A 503 -44.05 -30.43 18.56
CA SER A 503 -44.09 -29.41 17.49
C SER A 503 -42.78 -29.39 16.69
N MET A 504 -41.64 -29.48 17.40
CA MET A 504 -40.31 -29.53 16.81
C MET A 504 -40.04 -30.80 15.98
N ARG A 505 -40.86 -31.86 16.08
CA ARG A 505 -40.64 -33.15 15.41
C ARG A 505 -40.41 -33.07 13.90
N ARG A 506 -41.10 -32.15 13.20
CA ARG A 506 -40.96 -31.97 11.74
C ARG A 506 -39.73 -31.16 11.36
N HIS A 507 -39.29 -30.25 12.22
CA HIS A 507 -38.18 -29.34 11.99
C HIS A 507 -36.84 -29.88 12.52
N LEU A 508 -36.89 -30.86 13.43
CA LEU A 508 -35.74 -31.47 14.08
C LEU A 508 -34.62 -31.92 13.11
N PRO A 509 -34.88 -32.57 11.96
CA PRO A 509 -33.81 -32.91 11.00
C PRO A 509 -33.02 -31.69 10.51
N TRP A 510 -33.71 -30.58 10.23
CA TRP A 510 -33.11 -29.32 9.81
C TRP A 510 -32.38 -28.62 10.97
N LEU A 511 -32.96 -28.65 12.17
CA LEU A 511 -32.30 -28.13 13.37
C LEU A 511 -31.00 -28.89 13.67
N LYS A 512 -30.95 -30.22 13.47
CA LYS A 512 -29.72 -31.02 13.63
C LYS A 512 -28.63 -30.59 12.66
N GLU A 513 -28.97 -30.38 11.38
CA GLU A 513 -28.03 -29.85 10.37
C GLU A 513 -27.47 -28.48 10.79
N LYS A 514 -28.34 -27.59 11.29
CA LYS A 514 -27.91 -26.28 11.80
C LYS A 514 -27.10 -26.37 13.09
N ALA A 515 -27.37 -27.33 13.96
CA ALA A 515 -26.56 -27.59 15.16
C ALA A 515 -25.18 -28.15 14.80
N TYR A 516 -25.05 -28.94 13.71
CA TYR A 516 -23.73 -29.35 13.18
C TYR A 516 -22.95 -28.17 12.64
N GLN A 517 -23.57 -27.31 11.82
CA GLN A 517 -22.97 -26.05 11.38
C GLN A 517 -22.54 -25.18 12.56
N LEU A 518 -23.33 -25.13 13.65
CA LEU A 518 -22.96 -24.38 14.85
C LEU A 518 -21.76 -24.99 15.60
N ILE A 519 -21.70 -26.32 15.69
CA ILE A 519 -20.55 -27.04 16.28
C ILE A 519 -19.27 -26.72 15.52
N GLU A 520 -19.32 -26.81 14.19
CA GLU A 520 -18.15 -26.69 13.31
C GLU A 520 -17.72 -25.22 13.09
N GLU A 521 -18.65 -24.28 13.04
CA GLU A 521 -18.35 -22.86 12.77
C GLU A 521 -18.10 -21.99 14.01
N GLN A 522 -18.63 -22.37 15.19
CA GLN A 522 -18.65 -21.50 16.38
C GLN A 522 -18.24 -22.21 17.67
N LEU A 523 -18.85 -23.36 18.02
CA LEU A 523 -18.59 -24.01 19.32
C LEU A 523 -17.20 -24.65 19.40
N CYS A 524 -16.59 -25.00 18.26
CA CYS A 524 -15.21 -25.49 18.18
C CYS A 524 -14.16 -24.48 18.68
N GLN A 525 -14.50 -23.19 18.78
CA GLN A 525 -13.61 -22.11 19.23
C GLN A 525 -13.84 -21.73 20.71
N LYS A 526 -14.75 -22.41 21.41
CA LYS A 526 -15.14 -22.06 22.80
C LYS A 526 -14.34 -22.84 23.83
N GLN A 527 -14.29 -22.34 25.06
CA GLN A 527 -13.54 -23.00 26.15
C GLN A 527 -14.30 -24.20 26.70
N LYS A 528 -15.58 -24.00 27.06
CA LYS A 528 -16.45 -25.06 27.59
C LYS A 528 -17.84 -24.98 26.98
N VAL A 529 -18.40 -26.12 26.61
CA VAL A 529 -19.74 -26.20 26.03
C VAL A 529 -20.53 -27.34 26.66
N ASN A 530 -21.84 -27.18 26.73
CA ASN A 530 -22.76 -28.27 27.02
C ASN A 530 -24.08 -28.07 26.25
N MET A 531 -24.80 -29.17 26.01
CA MET A 531 -26.02 -29.19 25.22
C MET A 531 -27.13 -29.94 25.96
N LEU A 532 -28.37 -29.49 25.78
CA LEU A 532 -29.53 -29.98 26.50
C LEU A 532 -30.74 -30.07 25.56
N GLY A 533 -31.27 -31.27 25.35
CA GLY A 533 -32.54 -31.47 24.67
C GLY A 533 -33.68 -31.43 25.69
N PHE A 534 -34.73 -30.66 25.48
CA PHE A 534 -35.86 -30.60 26.41
C PHE A 534 -37.21 -30.78 25.70
N GLY A 535 -37.98 -31.75 26.19
CA GLY A 535 -39.40 -31.94 25.90
C GLY A 535 -40.16 -32.01 27.21
N THR A 536 -40.94 -33.08 27.43
CA THR A 536 -41.49 -33.40 28.78
C THR A 536 -40.38 -33.63 29.81
N HIS A 537 -39.27 -34.23 29.36
CA HIS A 537 -38.07 -34.45 30.18
C HIS A 537 -36.88 -33.68 29.63
N VAL A 538 -35.97 -33.36 30.53
CA VAL A 538 -34.67 -32.75 30.22
C VAL A 538 -33.65 -33.85 29.99
N THR A 539 -32.95 -33.78 28.86
CA THR A 539 -31.92 -34.73 28.44
C THR A 539 -30.60 -33.96 28.23
N PRO A 540 -29.63 -34.05 29.16
CA PRO A 540 -28.31 -33.46 28.96
C PRO A 540 -27.45 -34.31 28.01
N TRP A 541 -26.50 -33.66 27.31
CA TRP A 541 -25.39 -34.33 26.64
C TRP A 541 -24.31 -34.77 27.63
N ARG A 542 -23.98 -33.89 28.58
CA ARG A 542 -23.06 -34.11 29.71
C ARG A 542 -23.66 -33.50 30.98
N ASP A 543 -23.29 -34.01 32.13
CA ASP A 543 -23.85 -33.53 33.41
C ASP A 543 -23.48 -32.07 33.71
N LYS A 544 -22.32 -31.60 33.20
CA LYS A 544 -21.75 -30.26 33.40
C LYS A 544 -21.01 -29.73 32.17
N LEU A 545 -20.68 -28.45 32.18
CA LEU A 545 -19.80 -27.78 31.19
C LEU A 545 -18.49 -28.53 30.98
N THR A 546 -18.30 -29.03 29.76
CA THR A 546 -17.15 -29.85 29.38
C THR A 546 -16.22 -29.04 28.47
N GLU A 547 -14.90 -29.21 28.62
CA GLU A 547 -13.90 -28.54 27.78
C GLU A 547 -13.94 -29.01 26.32
N VAL A 548 -13.73 -28.09 25.38
CA VAL A 548 -13.82 -28.40 23.95
C VAL A 548 -12.59 -29.18 23.49
N SER A 549 -12.84 -30.33 22.85
CA SER A 549 -11.83 -31.19 22.22
C SER A 549 -12.45 -31.84 20.98
N SER A 550 -11.66 -32.05 19.93
CA SER A 550 -12.15 -32.61 18.65
C SER A 550 -12.90 -33.93 18.81
N GLN A 551 -12.46 -34.80 19.74
CA GLN A 551 -13.14 -36.06 20.05
C GLN A 551 -14.49 -35.85 20.75
N LEU A 552 -14.60 -34.80 21.57
CA LEU A 552 -15.84 -34.45 22.27
C LEU A 552 -16.85 -33.76 21.35
N LEU A 553 -16.41 -32.98 20.35
CA LEU A 553 -17.31 -32.40 19.35
C LEU A 553 -17.98 -33.49 18.50
N VAL A 554 -17.24 -34.53 18.08
CA VAL A 554 -17.83 -35.71 17.41
C VAL A 554 -18.81 -36.46 18.33
N SER A 555 -18.50 -36.54 19.63
CA SER A 555 -19.44 -37.08 20.63
C SER A 555 -20.70 -36.22 20.82
N ALA A 556 -20.63 -34.90 20.65
CA ALA A 556 -21.78 -34.00 20.68
C ALA A 556 -22.63 -34.18 19.41
N GLN A 557 -22.01 -34.28 18.23
CA GLN A 557 -22.69 -34.56 16.97
C GLN A 557 -23.48 -35.88 17.07
N HIS A 558 -22.86 -36.96 17.53
CA HIS A 558 -23.53 -38.26 17.70
C HIS A 558 -24.64 -38.26 18.78
N TRP A 559 -24.64 -37.31 19.71
CA TRP A 559 -25.73 -37.12 20.67
C TRP A 559 -26.90 -36.34 20.05
N ILE A 560 -26.63 -35.30 19.26
CA ILE A 560 -27.63 -34.56 18.48
C ILE A 560 -28.40 -35.52 17.53
N ASP A 561 -27.69 -36.44 16.86
CA ASP A 561 -28.32 -37.47 16.02
C ASP A 561 -29.40 -38.27 16.76
N LYS A 562 -29.21 -38.52 18.06
CA LYS A 562 -30.14 -39.32 18.89
C LYS A 562 -31.34 -38.54 19.42
N LEU A 563 -31.37 -37.21 19.29
CA LEU A 563 -32.54 -36.41 19.70
C LEU A 563 -33.78 -36.80 18.89
N GLN A 564 -34.90 -36.99 19.58
CA GLN A 564 -36.20 -37.33 18.98
C GLN A 564 -37.25 -36.35 19.48
N GLY A 565 -38.13 -35.91 18.59
CA GLY A 565 -39.22 -34.99 18.91
C GLY A 565 -40.39 -35.74 19.53
N GLY A 566 -40.84 -35.31 20.70
CA GLY A 566 -42.04 -35.81 21.36
C GLY A 566 -42.30 -35.22 22.74
N GLY A 567 -43.57 -35.16 23.12
CA GLY A 567 -44.02 -34.66 24.41
C GLY A 567 -44.24 -33.14 24.45
N SER A 568 -44.20 -32.60 25.67
CA SER A 568 -44.48 -31.20 26.04
C SER A 568 -43.22 -30.33 26.07
N THR A 569 -43.27 -29.11 26.60
CA THR A 569 -42.18 -28.11 26.52
C THR A 569 -41.75 -27.62 27.91
N ASN A 570 -40.94 -28.41 28.61
CA ASN A 570 -40.48 -28.12 29.99
C ASN A 570 -39.30 -27.12 30.04
N THR A 571 -39.55 -25.88 29.61
CA THR A 571 -38.54 -24.80 29.56
C THR A 571 -37.96 -24.47 30.94
N LEU A 572 -38.78 -24.50 32.01
CA LEU A 572 -38.29 -24.16 33.35
C LEU A 572 -37.24 -25.16 33.86
N GLY A 573 -37.47 -26.46 33.64
CA GLY A 573 -36.48 -27.50 34.01
C GLY A 573 -35.18 -27.37 33.23
N ALA A 574 -35.26 -26.99 31.95
CA ALA A 574 -34.09 -26.77 31.09
C ALA A 574 -33.24 -25.58 31.56
N LEU A 575 -33.88 -24.45 31.88
CA LEU A 575 -33.22 -23.27 32.42
C LEU A 575 -32.62 -23.52 33.81
N ALA A 576 -33.35 -24.20 34.69
CA ALA A 576 -32.86 -24.57 36.02
C ALA A 576 -31.59 -25.43 35.98
N TRP A 577 -31.48 -26.34 35.01
CA TRP A 577 -30.28 -27.17 34.83
C TRP A 577 -29.07 -26.35 34.36
N ALA A 578 -29.25 -25.52 33.33
CA ALA A 578 -28.16 -24.75 32.72
C ALA A 578 -27.64 -23.62 33.62
N LEU A 579 -28.53 -22.98 34.37
CA LEU A 579 -28.22 -21.89 35.30
C LEU A 579 -27.78 -22.40 36.68
N GLY A 580 -27.96 -23.70 36.96
CA GLY A 580 -27.47 -24.38 38.16
C GLY A 580 -26.01 -24.82 38.11
N ASP A 581 -25.34 -24.76 36.95
CA ASP A 581 -23.93 -25.15 36.82
C ASP A 581 -22.98 -23.97 37.07
N GLU A 582 -22.08 -24.14 38.04
CA GLU A 582 -21.12 -23.12 38.45
C GLU A 582 -20.05 -22.89 37.37
N GLY A 583 -20.24 -21.84 36.56
CA GLY A 583 -19.29 -21.42 35.53
C GLY A 583 -19.91 -21.03 34.19
N THR A 584 -21.22 -21.26 34.00
CA THR A 584 -21.98 -20.82 32.83
C THR A 584 -21.88 -19.30 32.65
N GLN A 585 -21.47 -18.86 31.46
CA GLN A 585 -21.41 -17.45 31.08
C GLN A 585 -22.63 -17.00 30.27
N ALA A 586 -23.22 -17.87 29.46
CA ALA A 586 -24.45 -17.60 28.72
C ALA A 586 -25.23 -18.89 28.41
N VAL A 587 -26.54 -18.73 28.21
CA VAL A 587 -27.46 -19.80 27.81
C VAL A 587 -28.14 -19.41 26.51
N TYR A 588 -28.16 -20.32 25.55
CA TYR A 588 -28.84 -20.18 24.26
C TYR A 588 -30.06 -21.10 24.24
N LEU A 589 -31.27 -20.53 24.28
CA LEU A 589 -32.55 -21.25 24.30
C LEU A 589 -33.22 -21.16 22.94
N LEU A 590 -33.43 -22.29 22.26
CA LEU A 590 -34.19 -22.39 21.01
C LEU A 590 -35.50 -23.16 21.23
N THR A 591 -36.63 -22.59 20.80
CA THR A 591 -37.97 -23.19 20.88
C THR A 591 -38.90 -22.68 19.77
N ASP A 592 -39.91 -23.47 19.39
CA ASP A 592 -40.98 -23.10 18.45
C ASP A 592 -42.34 -22.78 19.13
N GLY A 593 -42.40 -22.79 20.46
CA GLY A 593 -43.68 -22.76 21.19
C GLY A 593 -43.68 -22.04 22.54
N ARG A 594 -44.82 -22.18 23.24
CA ARG A 594 -44.99 -21.70 24.62
C ARG A 594 -44.38 -22.71 25.60
N PRO A 595 -43.83 -22.26 26.74
CA PRO A 595 -43.45 -23.15 27.84
C PRO A 595 -44.68 -23.83 28.48
N ASP A 596 -44.47 -25.02 29.06
CA ASP A 596 -45.47 -25.73 29.87
C ASP A 596 -45.88 -24.94 31.14
N GLN A 597 -44.96 -24.12 31.67
CA GLN A 597 -45.17 -23.33 32.88
C GLN A 597 -45.55 -21.88 32.56
N PRO A 598 -46.32 -21.19 33.45
CA PRO A 598 -46.68 -19.79 33.22
C PRO A 598 -45.44 -18.90 33.05
N ALA A 599 -45.41 -18.13 31.97
CA ALA A 599 -44.29 -17.23 31.62
C ALA A 599 -43.82 -16.34 32.77
N LYS A 600 -44.74 -15.86 33.62
CA LYS A 600 -44.42 -15.05 34.80
C LYS A 600 -43.60 -15.80 35.84
N ASP A 601 -43.95 -17.05 36.11
CA ASP A 601 -43.30 -17.88 37.13
C ASP A 601 -41.86 -18.21 36.70
N ILE A 602 -41.65 -18.45 35.39
CA ILE A 602 -40.32 -18.65 34.82
C ILE A 602 -39.48 -17.38 34.97
N LEU A 603 -40.01 -16.22 34.60
CA LEU A 603 -39.31 -14.93 34.74
C LEU A 603 -38.97 -14.62 36.21
N GLU A 604 -39.87 -14.91 37.15
CA GLU A 604 -39.62 -14.75 38.58
C GLU A 604 -38.58 -15.72 39.15
N GLN A 605 -38.47 -16.94 38.63
CA GLN A 605 -37.44 -17.89 39.03
C GLN A 605 -36.08 -17.54 38.42
N VAL A 606 -36.04 -17.16 37.13
CA VAL A 606 -34.81 -16.72 36.46
C VAL A 606 -34.21 -15.48 37.12
N ARG A 607 -35.04 -14.54 37.60
CA ARG A 607 -34.59 -13.39 38.42
C ARG A 607 -33.91 -13.76 39.74
N ARG A 608 -34.10 -14.98 40.26
CA ARG A 608 -33.50 -15.47 41.51
C ARG A 608 -32.20 -16.25 41.27
N TRP A 609 -31.94 -16.64 40.02
CA TRP A 609 -30.69 -17.30 39.63
C TRP A 609 -29.59 -16.26 39.33
N SER A 610 -28.37 -16.73 39.11
CA SER A 610 -27.20 -15.89 38.84
C SER A 610 -27.40 -15.01 37.59
N PRO A 611 -26.76 -13.83 37.50
CA PRO A 611 -26.93 -12.89 36.40
C PRO A 611 -26.21 -13.38 35.12
N VAL A 612 -26.76 -14.43 34.52
CA VAL A 612 -26.29 -15.08 33.30
C VAL A 612 -27.24 -14.71 32.17
N PRO A 613 -26.77 -14.11 31.05
CA PRO A 613 -27.60 -13.80 29.91
C PRO A 613 -28.22 -15.05 29.27
N VAL A 614 -29.53 -14.99 29.02
CA VAL A 614 -30.29 -16.02 28.30
C VAL A 614 -30.64 -15.46 26.92
N HIS A 615 -29.90 -15.86 25.90
CA HIS A 615 -30.22 -15.58 24.51
C HIS A 615 -31.37 -16.49 24.07
N THR A 616 -32.42 -15.91 23.48
CA THR A 616 -33.63 -16.63 23.10
C THR A 616 -33.83 -16.61 21.59
N ILE A 617 -34.06 -17.79 21.02
CA ILE A 617 -34.25 -18.02 19.60
C ILE A 617 -35.66 -18.57 19.41
N SER A 618 -36.52 -17.72 18.86
CA SER A 618 -37.84 -18.11 18.34
C SER A 618 -37.68 -18.70 16.96
N PHE A 619 -38.07 -19.96 16.80
CA PHE A 619 -37.94 -20.70 15.55
C PHE A 619 -39.33 -21.05 14.97
N ASN A 620 -39.65 -20.59 13.77
CA ASN A 620 -40.93 -20.82 13.08
C ASN A 620 -42.20 -20.52 13.92
N CYS A 621 -42.09 -19.62 14.91
CA CYS A 621 -43.17 -19.34 15.86
C CYS A 621 -43.87 -18.00 15.55
N ASP A 622 -45.09 -18.06 15.02
CA ASP A 622 -45.96 -16.88 14.81
C ASP A 622 -46.74 -16.44 16.08
N ASP A 623 -46.58 -17.14 17.20
CA ASP A 623 -47.31 -16.85 18.43
C ASP A 623 -46.76 -15.60 19.13
N HIS A 624 -47.57 -14.54 19.20
CA HIS A 624 -47.20 -13.28 19.83
C HIS A 624 -46.87 -13.44 21.33
N ASP A 625 -47.59 -14.29 22.08
CA ASP A 625 -47.34 -14.44 23.52
C ASP A 625 -46.04 -15.21 23.78
N ALA A 626 -45.72 -16.21 22.94
CA ALA A 626 -44.46 -16.95 23.01
C ALA A 626 -43.27 -16.03 22.68
N ASN A 627 -43.37 -15.27 21.58
CA ASN A 627 -42.36 -14.28 21.20
C ASN A 627 -42.20 -13.18 22.26
N SER A 628 -43.29 -12.68 22.83
CA SER A 628 -43.25 -11.67 23.91
C SER A 628 -42.62 -12.22 25.19
N PHE A 629 -42.87 -13.48 25.54
CA PHE A 629 -42.17 -14.16 26.64
C PHE A 629 -40.67 -14.31 26.39
N LEU A 630 -40.26 -14.81 25.22
CA LEU A 630 -38.85 -15.00 24.86
C LEU A 630 -38.08 -13.67 24.79
N TYR A 631 -38.70 -12.63 24.23
CA TYR A 631 -38.17 -11.26 24.24
C TYR A 631 -38.07 -10.73 25.68
N GLY A 632 -39.10 -10.91 26.50
CA GLY A 632 -39.08 -10.53 27.91
C GLY A 632 -38.03 -11.26 28.76
N LEU A 633 -37.74 -12.52 28.45
CA LEU A 633 -36.73 -13.34 29.12
C LEU A 633 -35.30 -12.90 28.78
N SER A 634 -35.03 -12.65 27.49
CA SER A 634 -33.72 -12.13 27.05
C SER A 634 -33.46 -10.74 27.60
N GLN A 635 -34.40 -9.80 27.47
CA GLN A 635 -34.27 -8.44 28.01
C GLN A 635 -34.04 -8.40 29.54
N GLN A 636 -34.69 -9.28 30.30
CA GLN A 636 -34.51 -9.31 31.77
C GLN A 636 -33.19 -9.93 32.22
N THR A 637 -32.55 -10.75 31.39
CA THR A 637 -31.26 -11.39 31.69
C THR A 637 -30.06 -10.69 31.04
N GLY A 638 -30.30 -9.70 30.17
CA GLY A 638 -29.26 -9.08 29.34
C GLY A 638 -28.85 -9.95 28.14
N GLY A 639 -29.64 -10.98 27.81
CA GLY A 639 -29.50 -11.77 26.60
C GLY A 639 -30.06 -11.05 25.35
N ARG A 640 -29.97 -11.73 24.21
CA ARG A 640 -30.44 -11.24 22.89
C ARG A 640 -31.63 -12.07 22.42
N PHE A 641 -32.56 -11.43 21.71
CA PHE A 641 -33.68 -12.11 21.04
C PHE A 641 -33.41 -12.26 19.54
N ILE A 642 -33.63 -13.45 19.02
CA ILE A 642 -33.56 -13.79 17.60
C ILE A 642 -34.88 -14.43 17.21
N SER A 643 -35.47 -14.01 16.09
CA SER A 643 -36.59 -14.69 15.46
C SER A 643 -36.17 -15.16 14.07
N TYR A 644 -36.46 -16.43 13.76
CA TYR A 644 -36.12 -17.09 12.51
C TYR A 644 -37.33 -17.80 11.92
N PHE A 645 -37.53 -17.65 10.62
CA PHE A 645 -38.58 -18.31 9.86
C PHE A 645 -38.00 -18.97 8.60
N THR A 646 -38.33 -20.25 8.36
CA THR A 646 -37.91 -20.97 7.14
C THR A 646 -38.64 -20.47 5.89
N ASP A 647 -39.94 -20.16 6.04
CA ASP A 647 -40.84 -19.87 4.92
C ASP A 647 -41.04 -18.36 4.70
N ALA A 648 -39.93 -17.62 4.68
CA ALA A 648 -39.93 -16.18 4.40
C ALA A 648 -40.15 -15.90 2.90
N GLN A 649 -41.39 -16.09 2.41
CA GLN A 649 -41.82 -15.40 1.19
C GLN A 649 -41.84 -13.89 1.45
N GLU A 650 -41.26 -13.11 0.53
CA GLU A 650 -41.14 -11.65 0.61
C GLU A 650 -42.46 -10.90 0.34
N GLU A 651 -43.57 -11.37 0.93
CA GLU A 651 -44.80 -10.58 1.01
C GLU A 651 -44.60 -9.46 2.04
N PRO A 652 -44.75 -8.17 1.67
CA PRO A 652 -44.50 -7.02 2.53
C PRO A 652 -45.62 -6.86 3.57
N THR A 653 -45.62 -7.76 4.55
CA THR A 653 -46.51 -7.74 5.71
C THR A 653 -46.06 -6.66 6.71
N PRO A 654 -47.00 -5.95 7.36
CA PRO A 654 -46.67 -4.81 8.21
C PRO A 654 -45.90 -5.25 9.46
N GLU A 655 -44.81 -4.53 9.74
CA GLU A 655 -44.10 -4.39 11.02
C GLU A 655 -44.22 -5.60 11.98
N ARG A 656 -43.38 -6.63 11.76
CA ARG A 656 -43.15 -7.66 12.78
C ARG A 656 -42.46 -6.99 13.99
N PRO A 657 -43.05 -6.98 15.20
CA PRO A 657 -42.54 -6.17 16.32
C PRO A 657 -41.22 -6.67 16.92
N TYR A 658 -40.77 -7.87 16.57
CA TYR A 658 -39.55 -8.49 17.10
C TYR A 658 -38.69 -9.06 15.94
N GLU A 659 -37.86 -8.23 15.29
CA GLU A 659 -36.78 -8.75 14.44
C GLU A 659 -35.48 -8.98 15.25
N ASN A 660 -34.49 -9.64 14.64
CA ASN A 660 -33.17 -9.85 15.21
C ASN A 660 -32.41 -8.52 15.43
N GLU A 661 -32.10 -8.21 16.70
CA GLU A 661 -31.42 -6.99 17.15
C GLU A 661 -30.09 -6.73 16.41
N ASP A 662 -29.25 -7.76 16.25
CA ASP A 662 -27.95 -7.65 15.57
C ASP A 662 -28.10 -7.24 14.08
N LEU A 663 -29.20 -7.62 13.43
CA LEU A 663 -29.50 -7.21 12.05
C LEU A 663 -30.20 -5.84 11.99
N GLN A 664 -31.06 -5.48 12.94
CA GLN A 664 -31.70 -4.17 13.00
C GLN A 664 -30.69 -3.04 13.17
N LEU A 665 -29.68 -3.22 14.04
CA LEU A 665 -28.61 -2.25 14.25
C LEU A 665 -27.81 -1.98 12.95
N LEU A 666 -27.55 -3.01 12.16
CA LEU A 666 -26.83 -2.86 10.89
C LEU A 666 -27.71 -2.28 9.78
N LYS A 667 -29.00 -2.66 9.70
CA LYS A 667 -29.98 -2.05 8.78
C LYS A 667 -30.08 -0.53 9.02
N THR A 668 -30.27 -0.10 10.27
CA THR A 668 -30.44 1.31 10.60
C THR A 668 -29.18 2.13 10.32
N GLU A 669 -27.99 1.60 10.63
CA GLU A 669 -26.73 2.28 10.27
C GLU A 669 -26.54 2.39 8.74
N VAL A 670 -26.93 1.36 7.96
CA VAL A 670 -26.92 1.40 6.48
C VAL A 670 -27.88 2.46 5.94
N GLU A 671 -29.10 2.54 6.48
CA GLU A 671 -30.09 3.56 6.12
C GLU A 671 -29.63 4.98 6.49
N GLU A 672 -29.03 5.17 7.67
CA GLU A 672 -28.40 6.43 8.07
C GLU A 672 -27.28 6.84 7.10
N GLY A 673 -26.42 5.89 6.69
CA GLY A 673 -25.34 6.14 5.73
C GLY A 673 -25.82 6.49 4.33
N GLN A 674 -26.84 5.80 3.81
CA GLN A 674 -27.46 6.12 2.52
C GLN A 674 -28.10 7.52 2.54
N LYS A 675 -28.85 7.84 3.60
CA LYS A 675 -29.45 9.16 3.82
C LYS A 675 -28.38 10.25 3.98
N ALA A 676 -27.26 9.94 4.65
CA ALA A 676 -26.13 10.85 4.79
C ALA A 676 -25.42 11.12 3.46
N LEU A 677 -25.31 10.11 2.59
CA LEU A 677 -24.79 10.25 1.24
C LEU A 677 -25.69 11.14 0.36
N GLU A 678 -26.99 10.85 0.35
CA GLU A 678 -27.99 11.65 -0.40
C GLU A 678 -27.99 13.12 0.05
N ASN A 679 -27.89 13.38 1.36
CA ASN A 679 -27.82 14.74 1.91
C ASN A 679 -26.56 15.51 1.43
N VAL A 680 -25.37 14.89 1.44
CA VAL A 680 -24.13 15.57 0.99
C VAL A 680 -24.15 15.81 -0.52
N LEU A 681 -24.63 14.85 -1.31
CA LEU A 681 -24.84 15.03 -2.75
C LEU A 681 -25.85 16.15 -3.04
N GLY A 682 -26.95 16.23 -2.27
CA GLY A 682 -27.94 17.30 -2.34
C GLY A 682 -27.36 18.68 -1.99
N LEU A 683 -26.55 18.78 -0.94
CA LEU A 683 -25.84 20.01 -0.57
C LEU A 683 -24.84 20.43 -1.64
N ARG A 684 -24.11 19.48 -2.25
CA ARG A 684 -23.21 19.76 -3.38
C ARG A 684 -23.97 20.29 -4.60
N ALA A 685 -25.13 19.73 -4.92
CA ALA A 685 -26.01 20.23 -5.99
C ALA A 685 -26.50 21.67 -5.69
N GLN A 686 -26.87 21.97 -4.45
CA GLN A 686 -27.25 23.32 -4.03
C GLN A 686 -26.07 24.32 -4.11
N CYS A 687 -24.84 23.90 -3.79
CA CYS A 687 -23.64 24.73 -3.98
C CYS A 687 -23.43 25.07 -5.46
N ILE A 688 -23.54 24.07 -6.35
CA ILE A 688 -23.41 24.26 -7.81
C ILE A 688 -24.49 25.23 -8.34
N LEU A 689 -25.72 25.11 -7.85
CA LEU A 689 -26.82 26.02 -8.19
C LEU A 689 -26.50 27.45 -7.73
N LEU A 690 -26.10 27.66 -6.47
CA LEU A 690 -25.76 28.98 -5.95
C LEU A 690 -24.59 29.63 -6.69
N ASP A 691 -23.52 28.88 -6.99
CA ASP A 691 -22.42 29.37 -7.83
C ASP A 691 -22.94 29.84 -9.19
N THR A 692 -23.83 29.07 -9.81
CA THR A 692 -24.44 29.40 -11.10
C THR A 692 -25.34 30.65 -11.02
N PHE A 693 -26.09 30.83 -9.93
CA PHE A 693 -26.94 32.01 -9.70
C PHE A 693 -26.10 33.30 -9.46
N HIS A 694 -25.06 33.23 -8.63
CA HIS A 694 -24.21 34.39 -8.33
C HIS A 694 -23.26 34.75 -9.48
N HIS A 695 -22.80 33.79 -10.28
CA HIS A 695 -22.09 34.06 -11.52
C HIS A 695 -22.97 34.62 -12.65
N GLY A 696 -24.31 34.60 -12.50
CA GLY A 696 -25.26 35.18 -13.45
C GLY A 696 -25.74 36.60 -13.11
N THR A 697 -25.38 37.16 -11.95
CA THR A 697 -25.99 38.39 -11.40
C THR A 697 -24.98 39.48 -11.03
N SER A 698 -23.90 39.63 -11.81
CA SER A 698 -23.02 40.80 -11.75
C SER A 698 -23.57 41.98 -12.57
N ASP A 699 -24.81 42.39 -12.31
CA ASP A 699 -25.35 43.75 -12.52
C ASP A 699 -26.86 43.78 -12.23
N THR A 700 -27.25 44.10 -10.99
CA THR A 700 -28.40 44.98 -10.66
C THR A 700 -28.55 45.13 -9.14
N ASN A 701 -28.53 46.37 -8.66
CA ASN A 701 -29.02 46.71 -7.32
C ASN A 701 -30.56 46.71 -7.33
N GLN A 702 -31.20 45.71 -6.73
CA GLN A 702 -32.42 45.84 -5.91
C GLN A 702 -32.87 44.52 -5.29
N ARG A 703 -33.28 44.55 -4.01
CA ARG A 703 -34.13 43.53 -3.38
C ARG A 703 -35.57 43.72 -3.85
N PRO A 704 -36.42 42.69 -3.82
CA PRO A 704 -37.21 42.47 -2.60
C PRO A 704 -36.95 41.12 -1.92
N CYS A 705 -37.10 41.10 -0.59
CA CYS A 705 -37.08 39.89 0.21
C CYS A 705 -38.50 39.36 0.39
N HIS A 706 -38.76 38.10 0.05
CA HIS A 706 -39.77 37.27 0.69
C HIS A 706 -39.32 35.81 0.65
N GLY A 707 -39.06 35.21 1.82
CA GLY A 707 -38.80 33.79 1.95
C GLY A 707 -40.09 33.05 2.32
N PRO A 708 -40.42 31.90 1.70
CA PRO A 708 -41.43 31.01 2.22
C PRO A 708 -40.87 30.25 3.42
N GLN A 709 -41.36 30.58 4.61
CA GLN A 709 -41.16 29.78 5.81
C GLN A 709 -41.97 28.49 5.67
N LEU A 710 -41.31 27.37 5.35
CA LEU A 710 -41.99 26.06 5.31
C LEU A 710 -42.32 25.61 6.74
N GLN A 711 -43.57 25.86 7.14
CA GLN A 711 -44.27 24.98 8.07
C GLN A 711 -44.62 23.66 7.37
N SER A 712 -44.87 22.63 8.18
CA SER A 712 -45.26 21.29 7.73
C SER A 712 -46.51 21.31 6.84
N LEU A 713 -46.52 20.51 5.77
CA LEU A 713 -47.71 20.25 4.98
C LEU A 713 -48.25 18.84 5.23
N GLN A 714 -49.44 18.77 5.82
CA GLN A 714 -50.37 17.68 5.56
C GLN A 714 -51.24 18.06 4.34
N GLY A 715 -51.44 17.07 3.45
CA GLY A 715 -52.51 16.88 2.45
C GLY A 715 -53.28 18.05 1.81
N GLY A 716 -53.47 17.99 0.49
CA GLY A 716 -54.60 18.66 -0.18
C GLY A 716 -54.37 19.05 -1.65
N GLN A 717 -55.24 18.59 -2.56
CA GLN A 717 -55.19 18.88 -3.99
C GLN A 717 -55.84 20.22 -4.37
N ARG A 718 -55.33 20.93 -5.39
CA ARG A 718 -56.09 21.33 -6.61
C ARG A 718 -55.27 22.14 -7.62
N GLU A 719 -55.74 22.16 -8.87
CA GLU A 719 -55.04 22.67 -10.05
C GLU A 719 -55.34 24.14 -10.45
N GLN A 720 -54.51 24.63 -11.39
CA GLN A 720 -54.85 25.38 -12.63
C GLN A 720 -54.41 26.86 -12.84
N LYS A 721 -53.60 26.99 -13.90
CA LYS A 721 -53.59 28.02 -14.98
C LYS A 721 -52.89 29.39 -14.83
N CYS A 722 -51.72 29.42 -15.48
CA CYS A 722 -51.45 30.20 -16.71
C CYS A 722 -51.01 31.68 -16.64
N LYS A 723 -49.79 31.99 -17.13
CA LYS A 723 -49.54 32.73 -18.39
C LYS A 723 -48.03 32.88 -18.72
N ARG A 724 -47.69 32.93 -20.01
CA ARG A 724 -46.31 33.08 -20.54
C ARG A 724 -46.00 34.55 -20.84
N ILE A 725 -44.84 35.05 -20.41
CA ILE A 725 -44.18 36.24 -21.00
C ILE A 725 -42.77 35.84 -21.48
N LYS A 726 -42.20 36.63 -22.39
CA LYS A 726 -41.19 36.22 -23.39
C LYS A 726 -39.73 36.33 -22.88
N SER A 727 -38.86 35.69 -23.66
CA SER A 727 -37.42 35.54 -23.45
C SER A 727 -36.59 36.82 -23.56
N ALA A 728 -35.47 36.84 -22.83
CA ALA A 728 -34.20 37.37 -23.34
C ALA A 728 -33.05 36.39 -23.02
N ARG A 729 -31.97 36.45 -23.80
CA ARG A 729 -30.72 35.70 -23.57
C ARG A 729 -29.64 36.69 -23.15
N CYS A 730 -28.76 36.28 -22.24
CA CYS A 730 -27.33 36.57 -22.36
C CYS A 730 -26.52 35.43 -21.76
N ALA A 731 -25.29 35.27 -22.25
CA ALA A 731 -24.33 34.29 -21.78
C ALA A 731 -23.01 35.02 -21.51
N ALA A 732 -22.38 34.72 -20.38
CA ALA A 732 -21.01 35.12 -20.09
C ALA A 732 -20.22 33.85 -19.75
N GLN A 733 -19.05 33.70 -20.36
CA GLN A 733 -18.18 32.55 -20.19
C GLN A 733 -17.01 32.91 -19.29
N THR A 734 -16.75 32.12 -18.25
CA THR A 734 -15.36 31.85 -17.84
C THR A 734 -15.24 30.50 -17.16
N LYS A 735 -14.49 29.57 -17.76
CA LYS A 735 -13.59 28.61 -17.07
C LYS A 735 -12.75 27.83 -18.10
N SER A 736 -11.49 27.67 -17.74
CA SER A 736 -10.38 26.98 -18.40
C SER A 736 -10.74 25.51 -18.73
N SER A 737 -10.57 25.03 -19.96
CA SER A 737 -9.32 24.56 -20.59
C SER A 737 -8.85 23.12 -20.25
N LEU A 738 -9.78 22.16 -20.24
CA LEU A 738 -9.46 20.74 -20.52
C LEU A 738 -10.31 20.15 -21.68
N LEU A 739 -11.58 20.55 -21.81
CA LEU A 739 -12.51 20.01 -22.81
C LEU A 739 -12.35 20.51 -24.26
N ARG A 740 -11.23 21.16 -24.62
CA ARG A 740 -11.04 21.72 -25.99
C ARG A 740 -10.40 20.74 -26.98
N LEU A 741 -9.76 19.67 -26.51
CA LEU A 741 -9.07 18.69 -27.37
C LEU A 741 -10.01 17.69 -28.08
N LEU A 742 -11.25 17.53 -27.60
CA LEU A 742 -12.21 16.54 -28.13
C LEU A 742 -13.15 17.08 -29.23
N SER A 743 -12.89 18.28 -29.78
CA SER A 743 -13.83 18.98 -30.68
C SER A 743 -13.33 19.24 -32.11
N SER A 744 -12.23 18.59 -32.55
CA SER A 744 -11.63 18.86 -33.87
C SER A 744 -11.25 17.62 -34.68
N SER A 745 -12.25 16.84 -35.10
CA SER A 745 -12.13 15.92 -36.26
C SER A 745 -13.49 15.72 -36.93
N GLY A 746 -13.70 16.38 -38.07
CA GLY A 746 -14.99 16.39 -38.77
C GLY A 746 -14.93 15.89 -40.22
N THR A 747 -15.52 14.72 -40.45
CA THR A 747 -16.32 14.32 -41.63
C THR A 747 -15.69 14.26 -43.04
N THR A 748 -15.70 13.05 -43.61
CA THR A 748 -16.09 12.71 -45.01
C THR A 748 -16.80 11.34 -44.96
N ASP A 749 -18.13 11.28 -45.04
CA ASP A 749 -18.95 11.08 -46.26
C ASP A 749 -19.13 9.59 -46.66
N ALA A 750 -20.27 9.24 -47.27
CA ALA A 750 -20.86 7.90 -47.16
C ALA A 750 -21.34 7.27 -48.47
N ARG A 751 -21.07 5.96 -48.64
CA ARG A 751 -21.98 4.88 -49.13
C ARG A 751 -21.24 3.54 -49.24
N ALA A 752 -21.93 2.44 -48.92
CA ALA A 752 -21.41 1.05 -48.96
C ALA A 752 -21.61 0.40 -50.36
N PRO A 753 -21.03 -0.78 -50.70
CA PRO A 753 -21.40 -2.06 -50.03
C PRO A 753 -20.30 -3.15 -49.84
N LEU A 754 -20.57 -4.03 -48.87
CA LEU A 754 -20.25 -5.49 -48.80
C LEU A 754 -18.80 -6.03 -48.74
N HIS A 755 -18.63 -6.90 -47.73
CA HIS A 755 -17.69 -8.04 -47.55
C HIS A 755 -16.21 -7.86 -47.15
N SER A 756 -15.84 -8.76 -46.22
CA SER A 756 -14.52 -9.22 -45.77
C SER A 756 -13.71 -8.38 -44.76
N SER A 757 -13.55 -8.98 -43.58
CA SER A 757 -12.40 -8.97 -42.66
C SER A 757 -11.28 -7.93 -42.88
N THR A 758 -11.13 -6.99 -41.93
CA THR A 758 -9.93 -6.81 -41.09
C THR A 758 -10.14 -5.72 -40.04
N VAL A 759 -9.47 -5.84 -38.88
CA VAL A 759 -9.53 -4.89 -37.75
C VAL A 759 -8.53 -3.75 -37.96
N PRO A 760 -8.88 -2.50 -37.61
CA PRO A 760 -7.89 -1.56 -37.13
C PRO A 760 -8.30 -0.80 -35.84
N LYS A 761 -7.62 -1.18 -34.75
CA LYS A 761 -7.07 -0.37 -33.63
C LYS A 761 -7.97 0.68 -32.92
N GLN A 762 -8.22 0.40 -31.65
CA GLN A 762 -8.89 1.29 -30.68
C GLN A 762 -8.15 2.61 -30.39
N GLY A 763 -8.93 3.61 -29.97
CA GLY A 763 -8.44 4.84 -29.37
C GLY A 763 -8.12 4.69 -27.88
N TRP A 764 -7.59 5.77 -27.30
CA TRP A 764 -6.86 5.84 -26.01
C TRP A 764 -7.71 5.72 -24.73
N LEU A 765 -8.84 5.01 -24.73
CA LEU A 765 -9.66 4.74 -23.54
C LEU A 765 -10.21 3.31 -23.57
N LEU A 766 -10.11 2.62 -22.44
CA LEU A 766 -10.65 1.29 -22.21
C LEU A 766 -12.19 1.30 -22.27
N PRO A 767 -12.85 0.27 -22.84
CA PRO A 767 -14.30 0.17 -22.87
C PRO A 767 -14.94 0.30 -21.47
N GLU A 768 -14.35 -0.33 -20.46
CA GLU A 768 -14.83 -0.29 -19.07
C GLU A 768 -14.81 1.15 -18.51
N SER A 769 -13.80 1.95 -18.87
CA SER A 769 -13.73 3.36 -18.47
C SER A 769 -14.85 4.18 -19.12
N LEU A 770 -15.17 3.88 -20.39
CA LEU A 770 -16.18 4.60 -21.15
C LEU A 770 -17.61 4.29 -20.64
N GLU A 771 -17.87 3.02 -20.31
CA GLU A 771 -19.10 2.58 -19.64
C GLU A 771 -19.21 3.19 -18.23
N LEU A 772 -18.11 3.28 -17.47
CA LEU A 772 -18.11 3.87 -16.13
C LEU A 772 -18.40 5.38 -16.15
N PHE A 773 -17.88 6.12 -17.14
CA PHE A 773 -18.24 7.54 -17.33
C PHE A 773 -19.70 7.74 -17.77
N GLN A 774 -20.25 6.84 -18.59
CA GLN A 774 -21.67 6.87 -18.97
C GLN A 774 -22.56 6.54 -17.76
N SER A 775 -22.25 5.46 -17.03
CA SER A 775 -22.94 5.07 -15.80
C SER A 775 -22.97 6.19 -14.76
N ASN A 776 -21.88 6.93 -14.58
CA ASN A 776 -21.84 8.07 -13.65
C ASN A 776 -22.69 9.26 -14.12
N ALA A 777 -22.77 9.53 -15.43
CA ALA A 777 -23.69 10.54 -15.97
C ALA A 777 -25.16 10.11 -15.82
N ASP A 778 -25.47 8.84 -16.06
CA ASP A 778 -26.81 8.29 -15.95
C ASP A 778 -27.29 8.23 -14.49
N LYS A 779 -26.41 7.88 -13.54
CA LYS A 779 -26.69 7.96 -12.09
C LYS A 779 -27.01 9.39 -11.66
N GLN A 780 -26.25 10.39 -12.12
CA GLN A 780 -26.54 11.80 -11.84
C GLN A 780 -27.90 12.24 -12.42
N MET A 781 -28.25 11.78 -13.62
CA MET A 781 -29.58 11.99 -14.22
C MET A 781 -30.70 11.30 -13.44
N GLN A 782 -30.50 10.07 -12.95
CA GLN A 782 -31.48 9.34 -12.14
C GLN A 782 -31.72 9.99 -10.77
N VAL A 783 -30.68 10.54 -10.13
CA VAL A 783 -30.82 11.31 -8.87
C VAL A 783 -31.62 12.59 -9.09
N LEU A 784 -31.36 13.33 -10.18
CA LEU A 784 -32.16 14.50 -10.57
C LEU A 784 -33.64 14.15 -10.82
N HIS A 785 -33.91 12.98 -11.41
CA HIS A 785 -35.26 12.49 -11.65
C HIS A 785 -35.98 12.04 -10.36
N LYS A 786 -35.28 11.40 -9.41
CA LYS A 786 -35.84 11.01 -8.10
C LYS A 786 -36.19 12.21 -7.21
N LEU A 787 -35.42 13.30 -7.27
CA LEU A 787 -35.64 14.51 -6.47
C LEU A 787 -36.78 15.42 -6.99
N GLY A 788 -37.60 14.96 -7.94
CA GLY A 788 -38.78 15.68 -8.44
C GLY A 788 -38.48 16.92 -9.29
N VAL A 789 -37.21 17.18 -9.64
CA VAL A 789 -36.81 18.32 -10.46
C VAL A 789 -37.02 17.98 -11.94
N THR A 790 -38.25 18.15 -12.40
CA THR A 790 -38.58 18.01 -13.83
C THR A 790 -37.99 19.17 -14.64
N LEU A 791 -36.91 18.89 -15.38
CA LEU A 791 -36.49 19.76 -16.48
C LEU A 791 -37.53 19.64 -17.62
N ASP A 792 -38.21 20.76 -17.91
CA ASP A 792 -39.28 20.86 -18.92
C ASP A 792 -38.82 20.36 -20.30
N GLU A 793 -39.17 19.12 -20.65
CA GLU A 793 -38.70 18.40 -21.86
C GLU A 793 -39.12 19.05 -23.20
N ASN A 794 -39.96 20.09 -23.18
CA ASN A 794 -40.54 20.67 -24.38
C ASN A 794 -39.69 21.75 -25.07
N ARG A 795 -38.37 21.53 -25.20
CA ARG A 795 -37.50 22.46 -25.97
C ARG A 795 -36.59 21.92 -27.07
N ASP A 796 -36.43 20.60 -27.25
CA ASP A 796 -35.51 20.07 -28.30
C ASP A 796 -36.11 19.17 -29.39
N LYS A 797 -37.43 19.20 -29.62
CA LYS A 797 -38.05 18.63 -30.84
C LYS A 797 -37.97 19.52 -32.09
N LYS A 798 -37.04 20.50 -32.16
CA LYS A 798 -36.89 21.41 -33.32
C LYS A 798 -35.46 21.70 -33.82
N LYS A 799 -34.51 20.77 -33.63
CA LYS A 799 -33.16 20.85 -34.24
C LYS A 799 -32.64 19.62 -35.02
N LYS A 800 -33.52 18.75 -35.53
CA LYS A 800 -33.19 17.99 -36.77
C LYS A 800 -33.31 18.90 -38.00
N LYS A 801 -32.35 19.83 -38.17
CA LYS A 801 -32.17 20.57 -39.44
C LYS A 801 -30.91 20.05 -40.16
N LYS A 802 -31.15 19.51 -41.35
CA LYS A 802 -30.18 19.07 -42.36
C LYS A 802 -28.90 19.92 -42.37
N LYS A 803 -27.72 19.29 -42.48
CA LYS A 803 -26.49 19.94 -42.97
C LYS A 803 -26.85 20.74 -44.23
N ARG A 804 -26.89 22.07 -44.13
CA ARG A 804 -26.93 22.97 -45.28
C ARG A 804 -25.52 23.52 -45.44
N LYS A 805 -24.96 23.43 -46.65
CA LYS A 805 -23.74 24.16 -47.02
C LYS A 805 -23.94 25.66 -46.69
N PRO A 806 -22.89 26.40 -46.32
CA PRO A 806 -23.02 27.85 -46.08
C PRO A 806 -23.62 28.51 -47.33
N LYS A 807 -24.79 29.15 -47.19
CA LYS A 807 -25.28 30.05 -48.22
C LYS A 807 -24.56 31.38 -48.02
N GLU A 808 -23.74 31.76 -48.97
CA GLU A 808 -23.13 33.09 -49.03
C GLU A 808 -24.22 34.13 -49.33
N PHE A 809 -24.75 34.76 -48.28
CA PHE A 809 -25.67 35.88 -48.40
C PHE A 809 -24.89 37.14 -48.77
N LEU A 810 -24.76 37.38 -50.08
CA LEU A 810 -24.19 38.59 -50.70
C LEU A 810 -25.16 39.80 -50.63
N GLY A 811 -25.88 39.94 -49.53
CA GLY A 811 -26.88 41.00 -49.29
C GLY A 811 -26.75 41.66 -47.91
N MET A 812 -25.60 41.48 -47.25
CA MET A 812 -25.23 42.18 -46.01
C MET A 812 -23.98 43.00 -46.28
N SER A 813 -23.93 44.21 -45.73
CA SER A 813 -22.78 45.10 -45.87
C SER A 813 -21.49 44.46 -45.35
N THR A 814 -20.36 44.88 -45.89
CA THR A 814 -19.06 44.32 -45.58
C THR A 814 -18.66 44.62 -44.14
N ALA A 815 -19.01 45.79 -43.61
CA ALA A 815 -18.82 46.17 -42.21
C ALA A 815 -19.59 45.25 -41.24
N GLU A 816 -20.85 44.92 -41.52
CA GLU A 816 -21.63 43.97 -40.69
C GLU A 816 -21.08 42.56 -40.76
N TRP A 817 -20.65 42.12 -41.94
CA TRP A 817 -20.08 40.79 -42.10
C TRP A 817 -18.75 40.63 -41.34
N LEU A 818 -17.89 41.66 -41.37
CA LEU A 818 -16.61 41.68 -40.65
C LEU A 818 -16.77 41.68 -39.13
N LYS A 819 -17.84 42.26 -38.54
CA LYS A 819 -18.13 42.15 -37.09
C LYS A 819 -18.19 40.70 -36.61
N ALA A 820 -18.67 39.78 -37.44
CA ALA A 820 -18.73 38.34 -37.13
C ALA A 820 -17.58 37.51 -37.76
N ASN A 821 -16.84 38.05 -38.72
CA ASN A 821 -15.89 37.28 -39.53
C ASN A 821 -14.46 37.81 -39.59
N SER A 822 -14.12 38.95 -38.96
CA SER A 822 -12.77 39.52 -38.92
C SER A 822 -11.74 38.59 -38.26
N LEU A 823 -10.45 38.88 -38.50
CA LEU A 823 -9.36 38.09 -37.94
C LEU A 823 -9.36 38.09 -36.40
N VAL A 824 -9.72 39.24 -35.80
CA VAL A 824 -9.88 39.39 -34.35
C VAL A 824 -11.10 38.60 -33.85
N ALA A 825 -12.26 38.73 -34.49
CA ALA A 825 -13.47 37.99 -34.09
C ALA A 825 -13.30 36.46 -34.18
N LYS A 826 -12.48 35.98 -35.13
CA LYS A 826 -12.15 34.55 -35.29
C LYS A 826 -10.96 34.08 -34.45
N ARG A 827 -10.34 34.96 -33.65
CA ARG A 827 -9.16 34.66 -32.82
C ARG A 827 -8.01 34.07 -33.63
N LEU A 828 -7.68 34.76 -34.72
CA LEU A 828 -6.60 34.41 -35.66
C LEU A 828 -5.47 35.44 -35.65
N THR A 829 -5.33 36.22 -34.57
CA THR A 829 -4.15 37.07 -34.37
C THR A 829 -2.91 36.23 -34.03
N ILE A 830 -1.71 36.77 -34.28
CA ILE A 830 -0.47 36.07 -33.89
C ILE A 830 -0.37 35.87 -32.37
N LEU A 831 -0.91 36.80 -31.59
CA LEU A 831 -0.98 36.70 -30.13
C LEU A 831 -1.94 35.59 -29.67
N ASP A 832 -3.09 35.38 -30.33
CA ASP A 832 -3.97 34.23 -30.03
C ASP A 832 -3.29 32.88 -30.31
N ALA A 833 -2.42 32.82 -31.32
CA ALA A 833 -1.68 31.60 -31.67
C ALA A 833 -0.59 31.26 -30.64
N VAL A 834 0.05 32.29 -30.08
CA VAL A 834 1.20 32.17 -29.17
C VAL A 834 0.79 32.14 -27.69
N ALA A 835 -0.35 32.74 -27.33
CA ALA A 835 -0.87 32.77 -25.95
C ALA A 835 -0.90 31.41 -25.20
N PRO A 836 -1.17 30.25 -25.83
CA PRO A 836 -1.10 28.95 -25.15
C PRO A 836 0.30 28.53 -24.69
N ALA A 837 1.37 29.10 -25.27
CA ALA A 837 2.76 28.82 -24.94
C ALA A 837 3.48 30.04 -24.30
N ALA A 838 2.71 31.04 -23.88
CA ALA A 838 3.20 32.28 -23.29
C ALA A 838 3.18 32.18 -21.75
N ILE A 839 4.34 32.37 -21.12
CA ILE A 839 4.52 32.40 -19.66
C ILE A 839 4.74 33.85 -19.24
N ALA A 840 3.87 34.36 -18.37
CA ALA A 840 4.05 35.68 -17.77
C ALA A 840 5.09 35.61 -16.64
N HIS A 841 6.10 36.46 -16.69
CA HIS A 841 7.12 36.61 -15.65
C HIS A 841 7.05 38.04 -15.07
N ASP A 842 6.66 38.13 -13.80
CA ASP A 842 6.63 39.39 -13.05
C ASP A 842 8.01 39.67 -12.41
N ALA A 843 8.36 40.95 -12.23
CA ALA A 843 9.64 41.36 -11.63
C ALA A 843 9.54 41.48 -10.10
N LYS A 844 10.55 40.99 -9.36
CA LYS A 844 10.57 41.12 -7.89
C LYS A 844 11.40 42.33 -7.47
N TYR A 845 10.81 43.27 -6.74
CA TYR A 845 11.53 44.41 -6.18
C TYR A 845 12.48 43.97 -5.06
N VAL A 846 13.73 44.43 -5.11
CA VAL A 846 14.74 44.19 -4.09
C VAL A 846 15.10 45.54 -3.44
N PRO A 847 14.61 45.85 -2.22
CA PRO A 847 14.78 47.17 -1.60
C PRO A 847 16.24 47.60 -1.45
N MET A 848 17.14 46.67 -1.11
CA MET A 848 18.58 46.92 -0.94
C MET A 848 19.32 47.31 -2.23
N LEU A 849 18.68 47.16 -3.40
CA LEU A 849 19.25 47.50 -4.71
C LEU A 849 18.44 48.58 -5.44
N GLU A 850 17.34 49.04 -4.83
CA GLU A 850 16.31 49.93 -5.41
C GLU A 850 15.81 49.52 -6.81
N LYS A 851 15.92 48.23 -7.14
CA LYS A 851 15.71 47.70 -8.49
C LYS A 851 14.80 46.48 -8.49
N HIS A 852 14.05 46.35 -9.57
CA HIS A 852 13.27 45.15 -9.88
C HIS A 852 14.19 44.13 -10.59
N VAL A 853 14.19 42.89 -10.12
CA VAL A 853 15.05 41.81 -10.61
C VAL A 853 14.19 40.66 -11.14
N TYR A 854 14.57 40.13 -12.30
CA TYR A 854 13.95 38.98 -12.97
C TYR A 854 14.77 37.71 -12.71
N SER A 855 14.16 36.52 -12.80
CA SER A 855 14.87 35.25 -12.60
C SER A 855 15.75 34.94 -13.80
N LYS A 856 17.06 34.74 -13.59
CA LYS A 856 17.99 34.36 -14.67
C LYS A 856 17.83 32.91 -15.14
N VAL A 857 17.20 32.04 -14.34
CA VAL A 857 17.13 30.59 -14.59
C VAL A 857 16.49 30.26 -15.95
N PHE A 858 15.53 31.05 -16.41
CA PHE A 858 14.86 30.83 -17.69
C PHE A 858 15.69 31.23 -18.91
N ASN A 859 16.73 32.07 -18.75
CA ASN A 859 17.60 32.50 -19.85
C ASN A 859 18.64 31.43 -20.24
N GLU A 860 18.93 30.49 -19.34
CA GLU A 860 19.93 29.42 -19.55
C GLU A 860 19.30 28.14 -20.15
N VAL A 861 17.98 27.99 -20.03
CA VAL A 861 17.26 26.75 -20.42
C VAL A 861 16.44 26.92 -21.71
N LEU A 862 16.09 28.15 -22.09
CA LEU A 862 15.19 28.41 -23.22
C LEU A 862 15.70 29.61 -24.07
N HIS A 863 15.86 29.39 -25.38
CA HIS A 863 16.12 30.46 -26.36
C HIS A 863 14.81 31.24 -26.64
N LEU A 864 14.51 32.24 -25.80
CA LEU A 864 13.20 32.90 -25.73
C LEU A 864 13.13 34.23 -26.48
N VAL A 865 12.10 34.37 -27.32
CA VAL A 865 11.67 35.67 -27.84
C VAL A 865 10.93 36.42 -26.74
N HIS A 866 11.40 37.62 -26.41
CA HIS A 866 10.80 38.47 -25.39
C HIS A 866 9.82 39.46 -26.03
N ILE A 867 8.59 39.52 -25.53
CA ILE A 867 7.63 40.59 -25.91
C ILE A 867 7.33 41.44 -24.68
N SER A 868 7.93 42.63 -24.63
CA SER A 868 7.59 43.68 -23.66
C SER A 868 6.43 44.52 -24.20
N GLN A 869 5.23 44.39 -23.61
CA GLN A 869 4.17 45.36 -23.86
C GLN A 869 4.47 46.64 -23.08
N GLY A 870 4.52 47.78 -23.79
CA GLY A 870 5.07 49.03 -23.29
C GLY A 870 4.51 49.48 -21.94
N GLY A 871 5.40 49.89 -21.04
CA GLY A 871 5.05 50.53 -19.76
C GLY A 871 4.73 49.61 -18.58
N THR A 872 4.63 48.29 -18.75
CA THR A 872 4.35 47.36 -17.63
C THR A 872 5.57 46.50 -17.26
N GLN A 873 5.80 46.27 -15.96
CA GLN A 873 6.89 45.46 -15.40
C GLN A 873 6.66 43.94 -15.57
N LYS A 874 6.12 43.54 -16.73
CA LYS A 874 5.71 42.17 -17.04
C LYS A 874 6.39 41.72 -18.32
N GLN A 875 7.26 40.71 -18.22
CA GLN A 875 7.89 40.09 -19.37
C GLN A 875 7.10 38.85 -19.76
N THR A 876 6.73 38.72 -21.03
CA THR A 876 6.11 37.49 -21.53
C THR A 876 7.17 36.66 -22.25
N LEU A 877 7.45 35.48 -21.68
CA LEU A 877 8.41 34.51 -22.20
C LEU A 877 7.65 33.50 -23.06
N ILE A 878 8.12 33.27 -24.30
CA ILE A 878 7.45 32.42 -25.28
C ILE A 878 8.42 31.36 -25.78
N ASN A 879 8.09 30.09 -25.57
CA ASN A 879 8.82 28.98 -26.19
C ASN A 879 8.37 28.79 -27.65
N PRO A 880 9.20 29.12 -28.65
CA PRO A 880 8.78 29.07 -30.05
C PRO A 880 8.62 27.64 -30.59
N LEU A 881 9.24 26.63 -29.95
CA LEU A 881 9.12 25.21 -30.34
C LEU A 881 7.80 24.57 -29.87
N ALA A 882 7.14 25.15 -28.87
CA ALA A 882 5.88 24.63 -28.32
C ALA A 882 4.62 25.10 -29.09
N VAL A 883 4.77 26.04 -30.03
CA VAL A 883 3.64 26.62 -30.77
C VAL A 883 3.42 25.87 -32.09
N ASN A 884 2.22 25.31 -32.29
CA ASN A 884 1.83 24.68 -33.55
C ASN A 884 1.49 25.74 -34.62
N LEU A 885 2.55 26.37 -35.16
CA LEU A 885 2.48 27.41 -36.20
C LEU A 885 1.90 26.88 -37.52
N GLU A 886 2.12 25.60 -37.85
CA GLU A 886 1.68 24.99 -39.11
C GLU A 886 0.13 24.91 -39.19
N HIS A 887 -0.50 24.46 -38.10
CA HIS A 887 -1.96 24.43 -38.00
C HIS A 887 -2.57 25.85 -37.99
N TYR A 888 -1.88 26.82 -37.38
CA TYR A 888 -2.29 28.23 -37.42
C TYR A 888 -2.24 28.79 -38.85
N LYS A 889 -1.13 28.61 -39.58
CA LYS A 889 -0.98 29.02 -40.98
C LYS A 889 -2.06 28.41 -41.88
N SER A 890 -2.33 27.11 -41.75
CA SER A 890 -3.39 26.44 -42.51
C SER A 890 -4.78 27.03 -42.25
N ARG A 891 -5.10 27.35 -40.99
CA ARG A 891 -6.38 28.00 -40.62
C ARG A 891 -6.48 29.43 -41.14
N LEU A 892 -5.42 30.21 -41.04
CA LEU A 892 -5.38 31.60 -41.49
C LEU A 892 -5.48 31.70 -43.03
N SER A 893 -4.73 30.87 -43.76
CA SER A 893 -4.82 30.76 -45.23
C SER A 893 -6.24 30.44 -45.71
N LYS A 894 -6.92 29.48 -45.08
CA LYS A 894 -8.33 29.14 -45.40
C LYS A 894 -9.30 30.30 -45.16
N VAL A 895 -9.02 31.20 -44.22
CA VAL A 895 -9.85 32.39 -43.98
C VAL A 895 -9.52 33.52 -44.96
N LEU A 896 -8.25 33.71 -45.31
CA LEU A 896 -7.83 34.65 -46.36
C LEU A 896 -8.48 34.32 -47.71
N GLN A 897 -8.51 33.05 -48.12
CA GLN A 897 -9.22 32.61 -49.33
C GLN A 897 -10.72 32.97 -49.32
N VAL A 898 -11.36 33.02 -48.15
CA VAL A 898 -12.78 33.44 -48.04
C VAL A 898 -12.93 34.95 -48.15
N TYR A 899 -11.96 35.74 -47.64
CA TYR A 899 -11.94 37.19 -47.84
C TYR A 899 -11.67 37.55 -49.30
N GLU A 900 -10.69 36.91 -49.94
CA GLU A 900 -10.35 37.12 -51.36
C GLU A 900 -11.52 36.76 -52.29
N ARG A 901 -12.19 35.62 -52.04
CA ARG A 901 -13.43 35.27 -52.78
C ARG A 901 -14.54 36.31 -52.58
N ARG A 902 -14.74 36.80 -51.35
CA ARG A 902 -15.74 37.83 -51.07
C ARG A 902 -15.40 39.15 -51.75
N LEU A 903 -14.14 39.56 -51.73
CA LEU A 903 -13.63 40.77 -52.40
C LEU A 903 -13.85 40.68 -53.92
N ASN A 904 -13.42 39.58 -54.54
CA ASN A 904 -13.61 39.35 -55.98
C ASN A 904 -15.10 39.35 -56.37
N LEU A 905 -15.98 38.74 -55.56
CA LEU A 905 -17.43 38.72 -55.82
C LEU A 905 -18.10 40.09 -55.68
N ILE A 906 -17.62 40.95 -54.76
CA ILE A 906 -18.13 42.33 -54.60
C ILE A 906 -17.66 43.18 -55.78
N ALA A 907 -16.36 43.16 -56.10
CA ALA A 907 -15.79 43.88 -57.25
C ALA A 907 -16.43 43.44 -58.57
N TRP A 908 -16.61 42.13 -58.79
CA TRP A 908 -17.23 41.60 -60.01
C TRP A 908 -18.72 42.00 -60.14
N ARG A 909 -19.46 42.11 -59.03
CA ARG A 909 -20.86 42.56 -59.08
C ARG A 909 -21.01 44.03 -59.43
N ALA A 910 -20.03 44.85 -59.07
CA ALA A 910 -20.02 46.30 -59.32
C ALA A 910 -19.86 46.68 -60.81
N LEU A 911 -19.37 45.75 -61.65
CA LEU A 911 -19.11 45.98 -63.07
C LEU A 911 -20.37 45.77 -63.95
N PRO A 912 -20.65 46.64 -64.95
CA PRO A 912 -21.62 46.38 -66.02
C PRO A 912 -21.25 45.14 -66.85
N GLN A 913 -22.22 44.59 -67.58
CA GLN A 913 -21.99 43.39 -68.40
C GLN A 913 -20.95 43.65 -69.52
N GLU A 914 -20.99 44.83 -70.14
CA GLU A 914 -20.07 45.25 -71.21
C GLU A 914 -18.59 45.30 -70.79
N GLU A 915 -18.31 45.62 -69.52
CA GLU A 915 -16.94 45.60 -68.98
C GLU A 915 -16.52 44.18 -68.57
N LYS A 916 -17.44 43.34 -68.07
CA LYS A 916 -17.15 41.93 -67.71
C LYS A 916 -16.70 41.10 -68.89
N ASP A 917 -17.26 41.35 -70.07
CA ASP A 917 -16.92 40.59 -71.28
C ASP A 917 -15.48 40.89 -71.74
N LYS A 918 -14.92 42.07 -71.43
CA LYS A 918 -13.50 42.40 -71.66
C LYS A 918 -12.53 41.63 -70.74
N PHE A 919 -13.04 41.09 -69.63
CA PHE A 919 -12.29 40.29 -68.65
C PHE A 919 -12.49 38.77 -68.81
N GLY A 920 -13.11 38.32 -69.91
CA GLY A 920 -13.22 36.89 -70.23
C GLY A 920 -14.31 36.11 -69.47
N GLY A 921 -15.23 36.80 -68.79
CA GLY A 921 -16.46 36.21 -68.25
C GLY A 921 -16.37 35.48 -66.91
N GLU A 922 -15.18 35.21 -66.36
CA GLU A 922 -15.00 34.64 -65.01
C GLU A 922 -14.60 35.70 -63.95
N PRO A 923 -14.91 35.48 -62.64
CA PRO A 923 -14.59 36.45 -61.59
C PRO A 923 -13.08 36.63 -61.37
N VAL A 924 -12.52 37.69 -61.97
CA VAL A 924 -11.09 38.00 -61.93
C VAL A 924 -10.59 38.30 -60.51
N ALA A 925 -9.35 37.89 -60.22
CA ALA A 925 -8.67 38.21 -58.97
C ALA A 925 -8.40 39.72 -58.84
N PHE A 926 -9.10 40.37 -57.90
CA PHE A 926 -9.04 41.83 -57.68
C PHE A 926 -7.60 42.32 -57.44
N ARG A 927 -6.77 41.49 -56.79
CA ARG A 927 -5.40 41.83 -56.41
C ARG A 927 -4.43 41.91 -57.60
N GLU A 928 -4.69 41.17 -58.67
CA GLU A 928 -3.85 41.12 -59.88
C GLU A 928 -4.22 42.24 -60.86
N HIS A 929 -5.52 42.57 -60.95
CA HIS A 929 -6.06 43.56 -61.88
C HIS A 929 -6.44 44.88 -61.18
N ARG A 930 -5.85 45.15 -60.01
CA ARG A 930 -6.23 46.23 -59.08
C ARG A 930 -6.33 47.60 -59.75
N GLY A 931 -5.34 47.99 -60.55
CA GLY A 931 -5.34 49.28 -61.27
C GLY A 931 -6.51 49.38 -62.26
N ALA A 932 -6.60 48.43 -63.19
CA ALA A 932 -7.66 48.42 -64.21
C ALA A 932 -9.07 48.36 -63.60
N LEU A 933 -9.26 47.62 -62.50
CA LEU A 933 -10.55 47.54 -61.81
C LEU A 933 -10.89 48.83 -61.07
N LEU A 934 -9.92 49.48 -60.42
CA LEU A 934 -10.15 50.78 -59.77
C LEU A 934 -10.44 51.88 -60.81
N ASP A 935 -9.69 51.94 -61.91
CA ASP A 935 -9.93 52.89 -63.02
C ASP A 935 -11.33 52.71 -63.64
N VAL A 936 -11.82 51.47 -63.77
CA VAL A 936 -13.17 51.18 -64.25
C VAL A 936 -14.23 51.61 -63.22
N LEU A 937 -14.01 51.32 -61.93
CA LEU A 937 -14.94 51.70 -60.85
C LEU A 937 -15.02 53.23 -60.66
N GLU A 938 -13.92 53.95 -60.84
CA GLU A 938 -13.86 55.41 -60.79
C GLU A 938 -14.57 56.05 -61.99
N ARG A 939 -14.35 55.54 -63.21
CA ARG A 939 -15.11 55.96 -64.41
C ARG A 939 -16.62 55.72 -64.30
N LEU A 940 -17.03 54.72 -63.51
CA LEU A 940 -18.45 54.37 -63.27
C LEU A 940 -19.06 55.07 -62.05
N GLY A 941 -18.33 55.97 -61.38
CA GLY A 941 -18.85 56.74 -60.25
C GLY A 941 -19.05 55.94 -58.95
N TRP A 942 -18.22 54.92 -58.72
CA TRP A 942 -18.20 54.09 -57.50
C TRP A 942 -19.56 53.46 -57.12
N PRO A 943 -20.07 52.49 -57.91
CA PRO A 943 -21.31 51.76 -57.61
C PRO A 943 -21.25 50.86 -56.34
N VAL A 944 -20.11 50.80 -55.65
CA VAL A 944 -19.91 50.20 -54.32
C VAL A 944 -19.10 51.19 -53.49
N ALA A 945 -19.42 51.36 -52.21
CA ALA A 945 -18.69 52.26 -51.33
C ALA A 945 -17.21 51.83 -51.19
N GLN A 946 -16.29 52.75 -51.45
CA GLN A 946 -14.83 52.53 -51.40
C GLN A 946 -14.38 51.90 -50.05
N GLU A 947 -15.04 52.30 -48.96
CA GLU A 947 -14.85 51.81 -47.60
C GLU A 947 -15.08 50.29 -47.45
N GLU A 948 -15.97 49.68 -48.25
CA GLU A 948 -16.22 48.23 -48.19
C GLU A 948 -15.09 47.41 -48.82
N LEU A 949 -14.49 47.91 -49.90
CA LEU A 949 -13.37 47.25 -50.56
C LEU A 949 -12.07 47.44 -49.75
N SER A 950 -11.81 48.65 -49.25
CA SER A 950 -10.62 48.94 -48.43
C SER A 950 -10.61 48.15 -47.12
N ALA A 951 -11.76 48.01 -46.44
CA ALA A 951 -11.84 47.24 -45.19
C ALA A 951 -11.55 45.73 -45.39
N LEU A 952 -11.90 45.16 -46.55
CA LEU A 952 -11.51 43.77 -46.88
C LEU A 952 -10.05 43.67 -47.29
N GLU A 953 -9.54 44.63 -48.09
CA GLU A 953 -8.13 44.67 -48.49
C GLU A 953 -7.20 44.82 -47.28
N GLU A 954 -7.55 45.67 -46.30
CA GLU A 954 -6.82 45.83 -45.04
C GLU A 954 -6.79 44.52 -44.23
N GLN A 955 -7.93 43.84 -44.05
CA GLN A 955 -7.97 42.55 -43.34
C GLN A 955 -7.16 41.45 -44.06
N ILE A 956 -7.15 41.44 -45.40
CA ILE A 956 -6.31 40.52 -46.18
C ILE A 956 -4.83 40.87 -45.99
N HIS A 957 -4.46 42.15 -46.00
CA HIS A 957 -3.09 42.62 -45.79
C HIS A 957 -2.59 42.27 -44.37
N THR A 958 -3.37 42.57 -43.33
CA THR A 958 -3.05 42.20 -41.93
C THR A 958 -2.87 40.69 -41.76
N GLY A 959 -3.73 39.88 -42.39
CA GLY A 959 -3.60 38.42 -42.33
C GLY A 959 -2.37 37.86 -43.06
N HIS A 960 -1.94 38.49 -44.16
CA HIS A 960 -0.66 38.16 -44.79
C HIS A 960 0.52 38.54 -43.87
N GLY A 961 0.46 39.67 -43.18
CA GLY A 961 1.46 40.06 -42.17
C GLY A 961 1.60 39.03 -41.04
N PHE A 962 0.48 38.49 -40.53
CA PHE A 962 0.52 37.41 -39.53
C PHE A 962 1.07 36.08 -40.08
N LEU A 963 0.85 35.76 -41.36
CA LEU A 963 1.49 34.59 -42.01
C LEU A 963 3.01 34.76 -42.10
N GLN A 964 3.49 35.97 -42.42
CA GLN A 964 4.91 36.29 -42.46
C GLN A 964 5.55 36.19 -41.07
N GLN A 965 4.95 36.82 -40.05
CA GLN A 965 5.42 36.71 -38.66
C GLN A 965 5.47 35.25 -38.17
N ALA A 966 4.50 34.43 -38.55
CA ALA A 966 4.50 32.99 -38.25
C ALA A 966 5.57 32.20 -39.05
N ALA A 967 6.08 32.72 -40.17
CA ALA A 967 7.21 32.15 -40.90
C ALA A 967 8.56 32.56 -40.27
N GLU A 968 8.71 33.82 -39.89
CA GLU A 968 9.88 34.32 -39.18
C GLU A 968 10.08 33.59 -37.84
N LEU A 969 9.02 33.42 -37.04
CA LEU A 969 9.05 32.65 -35.79
C LEU A 969 9.44 31.17 -36.01
N GLN A 970 8.97 30.53 -37.09
CA GLN A 970 9.35 29.15 -37.44
C GLN A 970 10.81 29.05 -37.89
N GLY A 971 11.32 30.08 -38.58
CA GLY A 971 12.74 30.20 -38.95
C GLY A 971 13.64 30.32 -37.73
N VAL A 972 13.31 31.22 -36.79
CA VAL A 972 14.05 31.39 -35.52
C VAL A 972 14.03 30.10 -34.68
N ALA A 973 12.88 29.42 -34.58
CA ALA A 973 12.77 28.13 -33.90
C ALA A 973 13.67 27.05 -34.54
N GLY A 974 13.70 26.99 -35.88
CA GLY A 974 14.55 26.06 -36.62
C GLY A 974 16.03 26.36 -36.51
N GLN A 975 16.42 27.64 -36.42
CA GLN A 975 17.81 28.05 -36.21
C GLN A 975 18.29 27.64 -34.81
N ALA A 976 17.52 27.98 -33.76
CA ALA A 976 17.85 27.61 -32.37
C ALA A 976 17.93 26.08 -32.15
N ALA A 977 17.12 25.30 -32.87
CA ALA A 977 17.21 23.84 -32.86
C ALA A 977 18.49 23.30 -33.52
N ARG A 978 19.01 23.96 -34.57
CA ARG A 978 20.28 23.61 -35.21
C ARG A 978 21.47 24.00 -34.34
N ASP A 979 21.42 25.16 -33.70
CA ASP A 979 22.50 25.63 -32.81
C ASP A 979 22.64 24.73 -31.56
N ALA A 980 21.51 24.19 -31.06
CA ALA A 980 21.51 23.17 -30.00
C ALA A 980 22.00 21.78 -30.47
N GLN A 981 21.93 21.48 -31.77
CA GLN A 981 22.44 20.23 -32.35
C GLN A 981 23.92 20.33 -32.76
N SER A 982 24.41 21.51 -33.13
CA SER A 982 25.83 21.71 -33.47
C SER A 982 26.76 21.52 -32.27
N THR A 983 26.27 21.75 -31.05
CA THR A 983 27.00 21.51 -29.79
C THR A 983 27.15 20.04 -29.42
N THR A 984 26.47 19.11 -30.11
CA THR A 984 26.53 17.66 -29.81
C THR A 984 27.29 16.82 -30.85
N ASN A 985 27.70 17.40 -31.99
CA ASN A 985 28.38 16.67 -33.06
C ASN A 985 29.63 17.40 -33.59
N SER A 986 30.71 17.41 -32.79
CA SER A 986 32.07 17.64 -33.27
C SER A 986 33.07 16.93 -32.36
N SER A 987 33.97 16.14 -32.94
CA SER A 987 34.95 15.33 -32.21
C SER A 987 36.40 15.71 -32.53
N HIS A 988 37.20 15.90 -31.48
CA HIS A 988 38.67 15.93 -31.42
C HIS A 988 39.48 16.97 -32.23
N LYS A 989 40.47 17.57 -31.52
CA LYS A 989 41.80 18.03 -32.01
C LYS A 989 41.80 19.19 -33.04
N GLU A 990 42.52 20.31 -32.93
CA GLU A 990 43.60 20.79 -32.04
C GLU A 990 43.42 22.33 -31.83
N THR A 991 44.23 23.13 -31.11
CA THR A 991 45.58 22.95 -30.52
C THR A 991 45.75 23.89 -29.31
N LEU A 992 46.72 23.62 -28.43
CA LEU A 992 47.27 24.62 -27.49
C LEU A 992 48.80 24.42 -27.35
N PRO A 993 49.64 25.48 -27.46
CA PRO A 993 51.07 25.34 -27.24
C PRO A 993 51.46 25.12 -25.77
N LYS A 994 52.35 24.14 -25.57
CA LYS A 994 53.32 23.93 -24.48
C LYS A 994 53.69 25.20 -23.68
N ASN A 995 54.07 25.16 -22.40
CA ASN A 995 54.12 24.12 -21.36
C ASN A 995 54.50 24.80 -20.03
N GLN A 996 53.87 24.45 -18.92
CA GLN A 996 54.58 24.24 -17.63
C GLN A 996 53.69 23.40 -16.70
N ARG A 997 54.30 22.43 -16.01
CA ARG A 997 53.59 21.40 -15.24
C ARG A 997 53.24 21.92 -13.84
N GLU A 998 51.95 21.94 -13.51
CA GLU A 998 51.51 21.75 -12.12
C GLU A 998 50.51 20.60 -12.03
N ASN A 999 50.57 19.87 -10.90
CA ASN A 999 49.82 18.64 -10.67
C ASN A 999 48.29 18.86 -10.61
N PRO A 1000 47.46 17.84 -10.91
CA PRO A 1000 46.01 17.95 -10.85
C PRO A 1000 45.54 18.39 -9.47
N LYS A 1001 44.73 19.46 -9.43
CA LYS A 1001 44.18 20.00 -8.17
C LYS A 1001 43.21 18.99 -7.56
N ARG A 1002 43.49 18.64 -6.31
CA ARG A 1002 42.71 17.69 -5.49
C ARG A 1002 41.32 18.27 -5.15
N PRO A 1003 40.35 17.43 -4.72
CA PRO A 1003 39.08 17.90 -4.18
C PRO A 1003 39.29 18.97 -3.10
N LEU A 1004 38.39 19.94 -3.04
CA LEU A 1004 38.47 21.02 -2.07
C LEU A 1004 38.33 20.49 -0.64
N ASP A 1005 39.13 21.07 0.24
CA ASP A 1005 39.39 20.60 1.60
C ASP A 1005 38.28 21.06 2.55
N SER A 1006 37.22 20.23 2.72
CA SER A 1006 35.96 20.64 3.36
C SER A 1006 36.07 21.06 4.83
N LEU A 1007 37.09 20.61 5.56
CA LEU A 1007 37.32 20.99 6.96
C LEU A 1007 38.20 22.24 7.14
N ARG A 1008 38.83 22.75 6.07
CA ARG A 1008 39.74 23.90 6.16
C ARG A 1008 39.02 25.14 6.69
N GLY A 1009 39.49 25.65 7.82
CA GLY A 1009 39.00 26.86 8.50
C GLY A 1009 37.91 26.61 9.55
N GLN A 1010 37.42 25.37 9.72
CA GLN A 1010 36.35 25.09 10.69
C GLN A 1010 36.88 25.01 12.13
N LYS A 1011 36.07 25.51 13.08
CA LYS A 1011 36.29 25.29 14.52
C LYS A 1011 35.96 23.83 14.87
N VAL A 1012 36.93 23.14 15.47
CA VAL A 1012 36.85 21.73 15.83
C VAL A 1012 37.29 21.50 17.28
N VAL A 1013 36.83 20.40 17.86
CA VAL A 1013 37.36 19.81 19.09
C VAL A 1013 37.98 18.48 18.69
N ALA A 1014 39.31 18.36 18.79
CA ALA A 1014 40.05 17.19 18.31
C ALA A 1014 40.88 16.55 19.43
N ARG A 1015 41.05 15.23 19.40
CA ARG A 1015 41.86 14.51 20.39
C ARG A 1015 43.34 14.67 20.06
N SER A 1016 44.12 15.24 20.98
CA SER A 1016 45.59 15.29 20.85
C SER A 1016 46.18 13.90 21.12
N GLU A 1017 47.11 13.44 20.27
CA GLU A 1017 47.68 12.08 20.40
C GLU A 1017 48.62 11.96 21.63
N ALA A 1018 49.26 13.07 22.01
CA ALA A 1018 50.20 13.17 23.13
C ALA A 1018 49.53 13.22 24.50
N SER A 1019 48.32 13.81 24.59
CA SER A 1019 47.56 13.94 25.83
C SER A 1019 46.41 12.94 25.96
N GLY A 1020 45.86 12.46 24.84
CA GLY A 1020 44.64 11.65 24.79
C GLY A 1020 43.36 12.44 25.10
N VAL A 1021 43.47 13.74 25.35
CA VAL A 1021 42.37 14.64 25.72
C VAL A 1021 41.93 15.45 24.50
N TYR A 1022 40.63 15.77 24.44
CA TYR A 1022 40.06 16.58 23.38
C TYR A 1022 40.31 18.08 23.65
N HIS A 1023 40.80 18.82 22.66
CA HIS A 1023 41.09 20.24 22.76
C HIS A 1023 40.42 21.02 21.63
N SER A 1024 40.02 22.26 21.91
CA SER A 1024 39.51 23.19 20.90
C SER A 1024 40.61 23.59 19.91
N GLY A 1025 40.27 23.75 18.63
CA GLY A 1025 41.22 24.11 17.58
C GLY A 1025 40.56 24.48 16.26
N ILE A 1026 41.38 24.73 15.23
CA ILE A 1026 40.97 25.07 13.87
C ILE A 1026 41.59 24.06 12.91
N ALA A 1027 40.77 23.39 12.10
CA ALA A 1027 41.25 22.45 11.10
C ALA A 1027 41.88 23.21 9.92
N ARG A 1028 43.17 22.96 9.64
CA ARG A 1028 43.98 23.73 8.68
C ARG A 1028 44.03 23.09 7.29
N LYS A 1029 44.11 21.76 7.26
CA LYS A 1029 44.20 20.96 6.03
C LYS A 1029 43.89 19.48 6.27
N CYS A 1030 43.05 18.86 5.43
CA CYS A 1030 42.96 17.41 5.32
C CYS A 1030 44.19 16.85 4.58
N LEU A 1031 44.73 15.76 5.12
CA LEU A 1031 45.81 14.98 4.55
C LEU A 1031 45.24 13.67 3.96
N PRO A 1032 45.84 13.11 2.90
CA PRO A 1032 45.44 11.81 2.39
C PRO A 1032 45.53 10.73 3.49
N GLY A 1033 44.58 9.79 3.48
CA GLY A 1033 44.49 8.74 4.51
C GLY A 1033 43.63 9.07 5.73
N LYS A 1034 42.56 9.88 5.57
CA LYS A 1034 41.62 10.26 6.66
C LYS A 1034 42.32 10.90 7.88
N ARG A 1035 43.27 11.80 7.66
CA ARG A 1035 43.95 12.58 8.72
C ARG A 1035 43.75 14.09 8.50
N VAL A 1036 43.75 14.87 9.57
CA VAL A 1036 43.52 16.32 9.53
C VAL A 1036 44.60 17.03 10.35
N LYS A 1037 45.22 18.07 9.79
CA LYS A 1037 46.12 18.94 10.54
C LYS A 1037 45.30 20.00 11.28
N VAL A 1038 45.38 20.03 12.60
CA VAL A 1038 44.59 20.91 13.48
C VAL A 1038 45.54 21.82 14.25
N ASP A 1039 45.27 23.12 14.20
CA ASP A 1039 45.92 24.14 15.03
C ASP A 1039 45.09 24.25 16.33
N PHE A 1040 45.57 23.72 17.45
CA PHE A 1040 44.89 23.80 18.74
C PHE A 1040 44.95 25.21 19.33
N SER A 1041 43.97 25.56 20.16
CA SER A 1041 43.91 26.84 20.88
C SER A 1041 45.06 27.06 21.85
N SER A 1042 45.75 26.00 22.26
CA SER A 1042 47.01 26.03 23.04
C SER A 1042 48.26 26.39 22.20
N GLY A 1043 48.11 26.67 20.91
CA GLY A 1043 49.21 26.97 19.98
C GLY A 1043 49.91 25.74 19.37
N ALA A 1044 49.62 24.54 19.87
CA ALA A 1044 50.14 23.29 19.32
C ALA A 1044 49.48 22.92 17.98
N CYS A 1045 50.25 22.39 17.04
CA CYS A 1045 49.74 21.99 15.71
C CYS A 1045 50.00 20.50 15.46
N GLU A 1046 48.96 19.67 15.60
CA GLU A 1046 49.04 18.21 15.48
C GLU A 1046 48.35 17.68 14.21
N VAL A 1047 48.69 16.46 13.81
CA VAL A 1047 47.99 15.72 12.74
C VAL A 1047 47.17 14.61 13.39
N VAL A 1048 45.85 14.77 13.40
CA VAL A 1048 44.91 13.93 14.13
C VAL A 1048 44.09 13.07 13.13
N PRO A 1049 43.76 11.80 13.44
CA PRO A 1049 42.82 11.01 12.65
C PRO A 1049 41.44 11.67 12.54
N LEU A 1050 40.80 11.60 11.37
CA LEU A 1050 39.48 12.22 11.13
C LEU A 1050 38.38 11.72 12.08
N CYS A 1051 38.47 10.46 12.54
CA CYS A 1051 37.55 9.89 13.53
C CYS A 1051 37.66 10.51 14.93
N ASP A 1052 38.76 11.22 15.21
CA ASP A 1052 39.05 11.90 16.48
C ASP A 1052 38.77 13.42 16.43
N VAL A 1053 38.13 13.90 15.36
CA VAL A 1053 37.74 15.31 15.18
C VAL A 1053 36.23 15.46 15.32
N LEU A 1054 35.79 16.47 16.10
CA LEU A 1054 34.41 16.91 16.24
C LEU A 1054 34.28 18.34 15.71
N THR A 1055 33.29 18.63 14.86
CA THR A 1055 32.99 20.01 14.46
C THR A 1055 32.09 20.68 15.51
N VAL A 1056 32.41 21.93 15.89
CA VAL A 1056 31.70 22.70 16.93
C VAL A 1056 31.26 24.10 16.48
N GLY A 1057 31.30 24.37 15.17
CA GLY A 1057 30.78 25.60 14.57
C GLY A 1057 29.75 25.33 13.47
N GLY A 1058 28.73 26.17 13.38
CA GLY A 1058 27.64 26.08 12.40
C GLY A 1058 26.29 25.69 13.03
N CYS A 1059 25.26 25.56 12.19
CA CYS A 1059 23.93 25.06 12.61
C CYS A 1059 23.94 23.53 12.79
N GLY A 1060 24.73 23.04 13.76
CA GLY A 1060 24.76 21.63 14.12
C GLY A 1060 23.54 21.23 14.97
N PRO A 1061 23.09 19.95 14.91
CA PRO A 1061 22.05 19.46 15.81
C PRO A 1061 22.53 19.52 17.26
N CYS A 1062 21.71 20.09 18.14
CA CYS A 1062 21.97 20.18 19.58
C CYS A 1062 21.04 19.21 20.32
N PRO A 1063 21.34 17.89 20.34
CA PRO A 1063 20.43 16.89 20.89
C PRO A 1063 20.17 17.11 22.39
N PRO A 1064 18.97 16.76 22.89
CA PRO A 1064 18.70 16.75 24.31
C PRO A 1064 19.62 15.74 25.03
N LEU A 1065 19.94 16.05 26.29
CA LEU A 1065 20.72 15.20 27.19
C LEU A 1065 19.79 14.56 28.21
N ALA A 1066 19.84 13.24 28.31
CA ALA A 1066 19.16 12.42 29.31
C ALA A 1066 20.16 11.87 30.34
N VAL A 1067 19.67 11.32 31.45
CA VAL A 1067 20.50 10.54 32.38
C VAL A 1067 21.04 9.30 31.65
N ALA A 1068 22.27 8.89 31.98
CA ALA A 1068 23.08 7.86 31.31
C ALA A 1068 23.59 8.21 29.89
N ASP A 1069 23.39 9.43 29.38
CA ASP A 1069 24.04 9.87 28.14
C ASP A 1069 25.56 10.02 28.30
N TYR A 1070 26.30 9.56 27.30
CA TYR A 1070 27.75 9.74 27.20
C TYR A 1070 28.10 11.11 26.62
N VAL A 1071 29.00 11.83 27.28
CA VAL A 1071 29.34 13.21 26.95
C VAL A 1071 30.85 13.49 27.04
N LEU A 1072 31.29 14.51 26.30
CA LEU A 1072 32.52 15.24 26.55
C LEU A 1072 32.16 16.54 27.29
N VAL A 1073 32.70 16.72 28.49
CA VAL A 1073 32.51 17.93 29.31
C VAL A 1073 33.78 18.78 29.28
N ALA A 1074 33.64 20.09 29.04
CA ALA A 1074 34.74 21.05 29.08
C ALA A 1074 35.21 21.32 30.52
N THR A 1075 36.52 21.43 30.71
CA THR A 1075 37.16 21.48 32.04
C THR A 1075 38.33 22.46 32.11
N GLY A 1076 38.21 23.65 31.54
CA GLY A 1076 39.23 24.71 31.59
C GLY A 1076 38.81 25.94 32.40
N THR A 1077 39.79 26.61 33.00
CA THR A 1077 39.73 28.05 33.30
C THR A 1077 40.01 28.84 32.02
N GLU A 1078 39.53 30.08 31.93
CA GLU A 1078 39.38 30.80 30.65
C GLU A 1078 40.72 31.09 29.94
N ASP A 1079 41.85 31.09 30.65
CA ASP A 1079 43.18 31.46 30.13
C ASP A 1079 43.94 30.36 29.37
N LEU A 1080 43.54 29.08 29.49
CA LEU A 1080 44.28 27.93 28.93
C LEU A 1080 43.52 27.17 27.82
N GLY A 1081 42.31 27.62 27.49
CA GLY A 1081 41.42 27.00 26.50
C GLY A 1081 40.67 25.78 27.04
N ASP A 1082 39.44 25.60 26.57
CA ASP A 1082 38.60 24.45 26.93
C ASP A 1082 39.21 23.14 26.41
N HIS A 1083 39.68 22.30 27.35
CA HIS A 1083 39.93 20.88 27.12
C HIS A 1083 38.73 20.06 27.62
N PHE A 1084 38.46 18.94 26.97
CA PHE A 1084 37.23 18.16 27.15
C PHE A 1084 37.53 16.72 27.58
N LEU A 1085 36.88 16.28 28.65
CA LEU A 1085 37.03 14.95 29.23
C LEU A 1085 35.76 14.11 29.07
N PRO A 1086 35.87 12.79 28.87
CA PRO A 1086 34.71 11.91 28.82
C PRO A 1086 34.02 11.80 30.20
N GLY A 1087 32.68 11.78 30.18
CA GLY A 1087 31.84 11.54 31.35
C GLY A 1087 30.44 11.02 30.97
N VAL A 1088 29.64 10.74 31.98
CA VAL A 1088 28.25 10.27 31.87
C VAL A 1088 27.33 11.24 32.62
N VAL A 1089 26.20 11.63 32.01
CA VAL A 1089 25.19 12.47 32.67
C VAL A 1089 24.50 11.66 33.76
N ILE A 1090 24.60 12.10 35.02
CA ILE A 1090 23.95 11.44 36.17
C ILE A 1090 22.73 12.20 36.68
N ALA A 1091 22.63 13.50 36.43
CA ALA A 1091 21.41 14.28 36.68
C ALA A 1091 21.20 15.37 35.62
N THR A 1092 19.93 15.58 35.25
CA THR A 1092 19.48 16.67 34.38
C THR A 1092 18.87 17.80 35.22
N PRO A 1093 18.94 19.06 34.75
CA PRO A 1093 18.42 20.21 35.49
C PRO A 1093 16.89 20.13 35.71
N ARG A 1094 16.44 20.39 36.94
CA ARG A 1094 15.02 20.48 37.29
C ARG A 1094 14.46 21.82 36.82
N ARG A 1095 13.53 21.80 35.85
CA ARG A 1095 13.01 23.02 35.17
C ARG A 1095 12.08 23.91 36.01
N LEU A 1096 12.21 23.91 37.34
CA LEU A 1096 11.34 24.66 38.25
C LEU A 1096 11.81 26.10 38.49
N GLU A 1097 13.12 26.37 38.43
CA GLU A 1097 13.67 27.72 38.60
C GLU A 1097 14.72 28.08 37.53
N ALA A 1098 14.87 29.37 37.25
CA ALA A 1098 15.75 29.87 36.19
C ALA A 1098 17.26 29.73 36.49
N ALA A 1099 17.63 29.43 37.75
CA ALA A 1099 19.00 29.21 38.22
C ALA A 1099 19.53 27.81 37.93
N ASP A 1100 18.67 26.78 37.90
CA ASP A 1100 19.04 25.37 37.72
C ASP A 1100 19.25 25.03 36.22
N LYS A 1101 20.36 25.52 35.64
CA LYS A 1101 20.75 25.23 34.24
C LYS A 1101 21.92 24.25 34.09
N LEU A 1102 22.28 23.57 35.17
CA LEU A 1102 23.44 22.69 35.25
C LEU A 1102 23.07 21.22 35.07
N PHE A 1103 23.84 20.51 34.25
CA PHE A 1103 23.85 19.05 34.18
C PHE A 1103 24.93 18.52 35.12
N THR A 1104 24.61 17.54 35.95
CA THR A 1104 25.62 16.84 36.77
C THR A 1104 26.17 15.67 35.96
N ILE A 1105 27.49 15.67 35.76
CA ILE A 1105 28.21 14.73 34.92
C ILE A 1105 29.31 14.06 35.75
N LEU A 1106 29.27 12.73 35.83
CA LEU A 1106 30.35 11.94 36.40
C LEU A 1106 31.44 11.76 35.34
N LYS A 1107 32.61 12.36 35.56
CA LYS A 1107 33.78 12.19 34.68
C LYS A 1107 34.36 10.78 34.79
N TYR A 1108 35.08 10.36 33.74
CA TYR A 1108 35.94 9.17 33.74
C TYR A 1108 36.88 9.07 34.96
N SER A 1109 37.27 10.20 35.57
CA SER A 1109 38.10 10.25 36.78
C SER A 1109 37.33 10.01 38.10
N ASN A 1110 36.09 9.50 38.05
CA ASN A 1110 35.15 9.42 39.19
C ASN A 1110 34.99 10.73 39.97
N LYS A 1111 35.02 11.87 39.26
CA LYS A 1111 34.72 13.19 39.83
C LYS A 1111 33.46 13.76 39.19
N GLU A 1112 32.51 14.15 40.01
CA GLU A 1112 31.32 14.87 39.55
C GLU A 1112 31.68 16.30 39.15
N VAL A 1113 31.05 16.80 38.09
CA VAL A 1113 31.10 18.19 37.65
C VAL A 1113 29.75 18.65 37.17
N HIS A 1114 29.38 19.85 37.57
CA HIS A 1114 28.18 20.54 37.12
C HIS A 1114 28.54 21.45 35.94
N ALA A 1115 27.88 21.26 34.79
CA ALA A 1115 28.17 22.01 33.57
C ALA A 1115 26.90 22.49 32.85
N VAL A 1116 26.96 23.72 32.34
CA VAL A 1116 25.93 24.30 31.46
C VAL A 1116 25.95 23.65 30.07
N ARG A 1117 24.79 23.61 29.39
CA ARG A 1117 24.59 22.84 28.13
C ARG A 1117 25.61 23.15 27.01
N ASN A 1118 26.14 24.38 26.93
CA ASN A 1118 27.13 24.81 25.94
C ASN A 1118 28.55 24.26 26.20
N LYS A 1119 28.85 23.83 27.42
CA LYS A 1119 30.13 23.20 27.82
C LYS A 1119 30.09 21.67 27.76
N VAL A 1120 29.03 21.09 27.15
CA VAL A 1120 28.78 19.64 27.10
C VAL A 1120 28.45 19.20 25.67
N ILE A 1121 29.21 18.22 25.15
CA ILE A 1121 29.04 17.67 23.80
C ILE A 1121 28.60 16.20 23.93
N LYS A 1122 27.42 15.84 23.40
CA LYS A 1122 26.94 14.45 23.38
C LYS A 1122 27.81 13.62 22.43
N ILE A 1123 28.23 12.43 22.86
CA ILE A 1123 29.04 11.49 22.06
C ILE A 1123 28.44 10.08 22.10
N SER A 1124 28.84 9.22 21.17
CA SER A 1124 28.43 7.82 21.19
C SER A 1124 29.15 7.02 22.28
N HIS A 1125 28.51 5.96 22.77
CA HIS A 1125 29.10 5.01 23.71
C HIS A 1125 30.46 4.46 23.21
N THR A 1126 30.56 4.12 21.92
CA THR A 1126 31.81 3.64 21.30
C THR A 1126 32.94 4.68 21.38
N ARG A 1127 32.65 5.97 21.14
CA ARG A 1127 33.64 7.05 21.26
C ARG A 1127 34.02 7.29 22.72
N TYR A 1128 33.07 7.18 23.65
CA TYR A 1128 33.34 7.25 25.09
C TYR A 1128 34.30 6.14 25.53
N GLN A 1129 34.00 4.87 25.19
CA GLN A 1129 34.87 3.73 25.47
C GLN A 1129 36.27 3.89 24.87
N ALA A 1130 36.38 4.24 23.59
CA ALA A 1130 37.66 4.45 22.90
C ALA A 1130 38.49 5.59 23.50
N THR A 1131 37.84 6.64 24.03
CA THR A 1131 38.52 7.75 24.73
C THR A 1131 39.01 7.31 26.10
N CYS A 1132 38.15 6.66 26.90
CA CYS A 1132 38.51 6.14 28.22
C CYS A 1132 39.65 5.12 28.14
N PHE A 1133 39.61 4.21 27.16
CA PHE A 1133 40.68 3.24 26.91
C PHE A 1133 42.01 3.91 26.57
N ARG A 1134 42.01 4.93 25.70
CA ARG A 1134 43.25 5.67 25.36
C ARG A 1134 43.81 6.45 26.55
N LEU A 1135 42.95 7.06 27.37
CA LEU A 1135 43.37 7.73 28.61
C LEU A 1135 43.99 6.75 29.61
N ARG A 1136 43.42 5.53 29.77
CA ARG A 1136 44.02 4.45 30.57
C ARG A 1136 45.40 4.05 30.08
N GLN A 1137 45.55 3.83 28.77
CA GLN A 1137 46.85 3.48 28.18
C GLN A 1137 47.92 4.54 28.44
N LEU A 1138 47.57 5.82 28.30
CA LEU A 1138 48.49 6.95 28.54
C LEU A 1138 48.81 7.14 30.03
N GLN A 1139 47.87 6.89 30.94
CA GLN A 1139 48.13 6.84 32.38
C GLN A 1139 49.10 5.69 32.72
N LEU A 1140 48.90 4.50 32.16
CA LEU A 1140 49.82 3.37 32.32
C LEU A 1140 51.22 3.71 31.79
N THR A 1141 51.36 4.26 30.59
CA THR A 1141 52.69 4.62 30.05
C THR A 1141 53.38 5.73 30.84
N ARG A 1142 52.64 6.72 31.36
CA ARG A 1142 53.22 7.74 32.26
C ARG A 1142 53.66 7.13 33.60
N ASN A 1143 52.90 6.21 34.17
CA ASN A 1143 53.29 5.52 35.39
C ASN A 1143 54.52 4.62 35.16
N SER A 1144 54.59 3.89 34.03
CA SER A 1144 55.77 3.12 33.63
C SER A 1144 57.00 4.01 33.45
N ASN A 1145 56.86 5.15 32.76
CA ASN A 1145 57.97 6.07 32.53
C ASN A 1145 58.40 6.78 33.82
N ASN A 1146 57.48 7.13 34.72
CA ASN A 1146 57.83 7.68 36.03
C ASN A 1146 58.51 6.62 36.92
N LEU A 1147 58.11 5.35 36.84
CA LEU A 1147 58.78 4.25 37.54
C LEU A 1147 60.17 3.96 36.94
N PHE A 1148 60.34 4.17 35.63
CA PHE A 1148 61.62 4.04 34.94
C PHE A 1148 62.55 5.21 35.23
N MET A 1149 62.06 6.46 35.21
CA MET A 1149 62.81 7.66 35.61
C MET A 1149 63.18 7.61 37.09
N ALA A 1150 62.27 7.23 37.99
CA ALA A 1150 62.60 7.00 39.40
C ALA A 1150 63.64 5.89 39.60
N LYS A 1151 63.76 4.93 38.67
CA LYS A 1151 64.85 3.95 38.63
C LYS A 1151 66.16 4.51 38.06
N CYS A 1152 66.08 5.42 37.09
CA CYS A 1152 67.24 6.10 36.52
C CYS A 1152 67.83 7.13 37.49
N ASP A 1153 66.99 7.87 38.23
CA ASP A 1153 67.42 8.78 39.28
C ASP A 1153 68.09 8.00 40.44
N TRP A 1154 67.54 6.83 40.81
CA TRP A 1154 68.16 5.91 41.78
C TRP A 1154 69.49 5.30 41.30
N LEU A 1155 69.69 5.20 39.98
CA LEU A 1155 70.97 4.77 39.39
C LEU A 1155 71.96 5.95 39.27
N ALA A 1156 71.48 7.16 39.05
CA ALA A 1156 72.30 8.37 39.01
C ALA A 1156 72.81 8.78 40.39
N GLU A 1157 72.06 8.53 41.46
CA GLU A 1157 72.52 8.68 42.85
C GLU A 1157 73.46 7.53 43.30
N SER A 1158 73.64 6.48 42.49
CA SER A 1158 74.59 5.38 42.78
C SER A 1158 75.95 5.49 42.09
N ASP A 1159 76.14 6.52 41.24
CA ASP A 1159 77.39 6.87 40.57
C ASP A 1159 77.97 8.23 41.09
N GLN A 1160 77.68 8.60 42.35
CA GLN A 1160 78.33 9.68 43.11
C GLN A 1160 78.92 9.20 44.43
#